data_AF-A0A8H3YXX6-F1
#
_entry.id   AF-A0A8H3YXX6-F1
#
_cell.length_a   1.000
_cell.length_b   1.000
_cell.length_c   1.000
_cell.angle_alpha   90.00
_cell.angle_beta   90.00
_cell.angle_gamma   90.00
#
_symmetry.space_group_name_H-M   'P 1'
#
loop_
_entity.id
_entity.type
_entity.pdbx_description
1 polymer ?
#
loop_
_entity_poly.entity_id
_entity_poly.type
_entity_poly.pdbx_seq_one_letter_code
_entity_poly.pdbx_strand_id
1 'polypeptide(L)'
;MDTTSPELASALLQWLNSFELPTPVRSWKDLEDGAILWRILGGIDSDYFDGSLPETDRKEKDNWIPRWQNLKHIDRMVTTYIREECDKLPHLSKSLNPDLKAIAIDGSPQNTIKLVKAVLLAAMYSDKSNERMIRVMQSMGTKYAFPIASAIEEMEELDIRLADMAADTEAGSDLDHSTDSEAPGRDNLYERDPELEREEKLIQALQENRKLENKLAELAEDLQESQEKCSALQEELEESNYSRDKRRRTTMEESSFQQLNIQAGRDKDYIAELEADLANATTTIEGQERQIERFKSDAESKQELRDELQLVKSERDELRQKTKANENLKKKIQALQEHERANASLRRELQGVQEQLLDVDAIRERCSALEKANDENAQTIANGEQEIFDQKSAKQRIAHELNVLTQRYEQTHNMLATAQETIRELEDRNQDLQSSQEDGEDGLESLDAELAAESGISDDTEKQQLRRKSAVPGGGVDTIVLQQNLSIANASVARLEQRCLDLLQENLGYKSNIDSADDPNSSHPFQHQVRRLETITQELEESQSKYIASTSEITDLRRRLEHAESQGKSHSHFYPMLSNTETTVTKANAEKLAESDAALAQNHERQAYTEEIQTQLREHRSLLRHALLSTDALQKEAEEIRKSNEYKLVLHHLEAVRSASSEEADEVIVDTATSLTDKIESGRSAVAERETQLADHKAQLSALQTQLSSLKALPPPPPTADKDVAEELANLQRENKLIASAWYDLTCRLQSNTVMLSRRQEQPKSWIGRQRGVVGGTASKRAGNQPGVVRLQRTSGTGDYDVITVA
;
A
#
# COMPACT_ATOMS: atom_id res chain seq x y z
N MET A 1 44.69 17.81 -3.66
CA MET A 1 43.64 18.36 -2.75
C MET A 1 43.75 19.87 -2.86
N ASP A 2 43.13 20.42 -3.89
CA ASP A 2 43.63 21.66 -4.49
C ASP A 2 42.83 22.82 -3.90
N THR A 3 43.21 23.24 -2.69
CA THR A 3 42.55 24.31 -1.96
C THR A 3 42.82 25.66 -2.62
N THR A 4 42.00 26.00 -3.62
CA THR A 4 41.98 27.31 -4.27
C THR A 4 41.89 28.42 -3.23
N SER A 5 42.85 29.34 -3.20
CA SER A 5 42.87 30.45 -2.23
C SER A 5 41.56 31.25 -2.28
N PRO A 6 40.93 31.59 -1.13
CA PRO A 6 39.71 32.38 -1.11
C PRO A 6 39.92 33.80 -1.68
N GLU A 7 41.14 34.32 -1.58
CA GLU A 7 41.51 35.63 -2.15
C GLU A 7 41.46 35.57 -3.69
N LEU A 8 42.09 34.56 -4.29
CA LEU A 8 42.04 34.29 -5.72
C LEU A 8 40.60 34.05 -6.21
N ALA A 9 39.81 33.30 -5.46
CA ALA A 9 38.39 33.10 -5.78
C ALA A 9 37.61 34.43 -5.80
N SER A 10 37.84 35.31 -4.82
CA SER A 10 37.21 36.64 -4.79
C SER A 10 37.67 37.54 -5.95
N ALA A 11 38.95 37.47 -6.31
CA ALA A 11 39.53 38.23 -7.41
C ALA A 11 38.99 37.78 -8.77
N LEU A 12 38.86 36.47 -9.01
CA LEU A 12 38.29 35.92 -10.23
C LEU A 12 36.79 36.27 -10.40
N LEU A 13 36.02 36.34 -9.31
CA LEU A 13 34.63 36.83 -9.36
C LEU A 13 34.56 38.33 -9.66
N GLN A 14 35.45 39.14 -9.08
CA GLN A 14 35.51 40.58 -9.37
C GLN A 14 35.93 40.84 -10.82
N TRP A 15 36.87 40.04 -11.33
CA TRP A 15 37.29 40.01 -12.73
C TRP A 15 36.14 39.66 -13.68
N LEU A 16 35.38 38.60 -13.38
CA LEU A 16 34.27 38.17 -14.22
C LEU A 16 33.17 39.24 -14.34
N ASN A 17 32.96 40.01 -13.25
CA ASN A 17 32.04 41.15 -13.20
C ASN A 17 32.59 42.45 -13.83
N SER A 18 33.79 42.44 -14.42
CA SER A 18 34.30 43.57 -15.22
C SER A 18 33.77 43.59 -16.66
N PHE A 19 33.23 42.46 -17.13
CA PHE A 19 32.57 42.34 -18.44
C PHE A 19 31.11 42.85 -18.39
N GLU A 20 30.58 43.28 -19.54
CA GLU A 20 29.17 43.72 -19.66
C GLU A 20 28.20 42.52 -19.62
N LEU A 21 27.90 42.05 -18.39
CA LEU A 21 27.01 40.93 -18.14
C LEU A 21 25.56 41.38 -17.88
N PRO A 22 24.53 40.72 -18.47
CA PRO A 22 23.12 41.03 -18.20
C PRO A 22 22.69 40.80 -16.75
N THR A 23 23.45 40.00 -16.00
CA THR A 23 23.26 39.71 -14.58
C THR A 23 24.64 39.58 -13.93
N PRO A 24 24.96 40.34 -12.86
CA PRO A 24 26.24 40.22 -12.18
C PRO A 24 26.34 38.89 -11.43
N VAL A 25 27.48 38.22 -11.57
CA VAL A 25 27.75 36.90 -10.97
C VAL A 25 28.08 37.08 -9.50
N ARG A 26 27.30 36.43 -8.63
CA ARG A 26 27.44 36.48 -7.16
C ARG A 26 27.85 35.15 -6.56
N SER A 27 27.68 34.05 -7.30
CA SER A 27 27.98 32.69 -6.89
C SER A 27 28.63 31.93 -8.04
N TRP A 28 29.51 30.97 -7.72
CA TRP A 28 30.05 30.02 -8.71
C TRP A 28 28.95 29.20 -9.39
N LYS A 29 27.80 29.00 -8.73
CA LYS A 29 26.62 28.34 -9.32
C LYS A 29 26.00 29.12 -10.48
N ASP A 30 26.16 30.44 -10.55
CA ASP A 30 25.61 31.25 -11.64
C ASP A 30 26.27 30.93 -13.01
N LEU A 31 27.36 30.14 -12.99
CA LEU A 31 28.14 29.72 -14.16
C LEU A 31 27.85 28.29 -14.62
N GLU A 32 27.01 27.53 -13.91
CA GLU A 32 26.75 26.10 -14.16
C GLU A 32 26.13 25.84 -15.56
N ASP A 33 25.37 26.81 -16.11
CA ASP A 33 24.79 26.73 -17.46
C ASP A 33 25.80 27.02 -18.59
N GLY A 34 27.03 27.49 -18.29
CA GLY A 34 28.04 27.90 -19.26
C GLY A 34 27.74 29.20 -20.05
N ALA A 35 26.47 29.62 -20.14
CA ALA A 35 25.99 30.75 -20.95
C ALA A 35 26.52 32.15 -20.58
N ILE A 36 27.14 32.29 -19.40
CA ILE A 36 27.89 33.50 -19.03
C ILE A 36 29.32 33.45 -19.59
N LEU A 37 30.00 32.31 -19.46
CA LEU A 37 31.35 32.09 -19.97
C LEU A 37 31.39 32.24 -21.51
N TRP A 38 30.39 31.72 -22.23
CA TRP A 38 30.31 31.88 -23.69
C TRP A 38 30.24 33.35 -24.14
N ARG A 39 29.48 34.20 -23.43
CA ARG A 39 29.41 35.64 -23.73
C ARG A 39 30.75 36.34 -23.45
N ILE A 40 31.47 35.91 -22.42
CA ILE A 40 32.79 36.44 -22.09
C ILE A 40 33.80 36.07 -23.18
N LEU A 41 33.76 34.84 -23.69
CA LEU A 41 34.58 34.38 -24.81
C LEU A 41 34.30 35.17 -26.11
N GLY A 42 33.03 35.37 -26.46
CA GLY A 42 32.67 36.26 -27.59
C GLY A 42 33.02 37.75 -27.39
N GLY A 43 33.31 38.19 -26.14
CA GLY A 43 33.85 39.52 -25.84
C GLY A 43 35.39 39.59 -25.78
N ILE A 44 36.05 38.44 -25.75
CA ILE A 44 37.50 38.28 -25.91
C ILE A 44 37.82 38.30 -27.40
N ASP A 45 37.23 37.37 -28.15
CA ASP A 45 37.39 37.25 -29.60
C ASP A 45 36.06 36.87 -30.29
N SER A 46 35.44 37.86 -30.95
CA SER A 46 34.16 37.72 -31.65
C SER A 46 34.23 36.86 -32.90
N ASP A 47 35.43 36.66 -33.45
CA ASP A 47 35.61 36.07 -34.78
C ASP A 47 35.97 34.58 -34.68
N TYR A 48 36.47 34.15 -33.52
CA TYR A 48 36.72 32.73 -33.19
C TYR A 48 35.60 32.11 -32.35
N PHE A 49 35.06 32.82 -31.35
CA PHE A 49 33.96 32.33 -30.51
C PHE A 49 32.59 32.73 -31.09
N ASP A 50 32.36 32.36 -32.35
CA ASP A 50 31.15 32.70 -33.11
C ASP A 50 29.98 31.72 -32.83
N GLY A 51 28.76 32.14 -33.19
CA GLY A 51 27.56 31.32 -33.03
C GLY A 51 27.06 31.15 -31.59
N SER A 52 26.39 30.02 -31.33
CA SER A 52 25.61 29.76 -30.11
C SER A 52 25.96 28.40 -29.49
N LEU A 53 25.91 28.34 -28.15
CA LEU A 53 26.06 27.08 -27.40
C LEU A 53 25.14 25.96 -27.92
N PRO A 54 25.59 24.68 -27.89
CA PRO A 54 24.85 23.54 -28.43
C PRO A 54 23.41 23.40 -27.92
N GLU A 55 23.19 23.62 -26.61
CA GLU A 55 21.86 23.50 -26.00
C GLU A 55 21.46 24.79 -25.29
N THR A 56 20.54 25.55 -25.90
CA THR A 56 20.15 26.91 -25.47
C THR A 56 18.94 26.93 -24.53
N ASP A 57 18.31 25.79 -24.24
CA ASP A 57 16.96 25.77 -23.70
C ASP A 57 16.89 25.86 -22.16
N ARG A 58 16.73 27.09 -21.66
CA ARG A 58 16.61 27.46 -20.22
C ARG A 58 15.40 26.87 -19.46
N LYS A 59 14.66 25.93 -20.06
CA LYS A 59 13.37 25.45 -19.53
C LYS A 59 13.50 24.33 -18.50
N GLU A 60 14.58 23.52 -18.54
CA GLU A 60 14.76 22.36 -17.66
C GLU A 60 15.86 22.62 -16.61
N LYS A 61 15.52 23.35 -15.54
CA LYS A 61 16.49 23.76 -14.50
C LYS A 61 17.19 22.62 -13.76
N ASP A 62 16.60 21.43 -13.75
CA ASP A 62 17.13 20.25 -13.05
C ASP A 62 17.93 19.31 -13.99
N ASN A 63 18.01 19.62 -15.29
CA ASN A 63 18.69 18.76 -16.26
C ASN A 63 20.17 19.16 -16.40
N TRP A 64 21.06 18.42 -15.73
CA TRP A 64 22.51 18.65 -15.75
C TRP A 64 23.18 18.25 -17.08
N ILE A 65 22.50 17.48 -17.94
CA ILE A 65 23.10 16.97 -19.19
C ILE A 65 23.34 18.10 -20.20
N PRO A 66 22.37 19.00 -20.49
CA PRO A 66 22.61 20.22 -21.27
C PRO A 66 23.76 21.08 -20.75
N ARG A 67 23.80 21.28 -19.42
CA ARG A 67 24.85 22.05 -18.73
C ARG A 67 26.23 21.45 -19.01
N TRP A 68 26.36 20.13 -18.81
CA TRP A 68 27.59 19.40 -19.07
C TRP A 68 28.01 19.45 -20.55
N GLN A 69 27.07 19.39 -21.49
CA GLN A 69 27.38 19.51 -22.92
C GLN A 69 27.87 20.92 -23.30
N ASN A 70 27.21 21.97 -22.81
CA ASN A 70 27.64 23.35 -23.02
C ASN A 70 29.03 23.61 -22.42
N LEU A 71 29.28 23.15 -21.19
CA LEU A 71 30.57 23.25 -20.53
C LEU A 71 31.67 22.48 -21.30
N LYS A 72 31.36 21.28 -21.82
CA LYS A 72 32.29 20.48 -22.64
C LYS A 72 32.60 21.14 -23.99
N HIS A 73 31.67 21.89 -24.56
CA HIS A 73 31.91 22.69 -25.76
C HIS A 73 32.83 23.88 -25.45
N ILE A 74 32.53 24.64 -24.38
CA ILE A 74 33.37 25.76 -23.89
C ILE A 74 34.80 25.29 -23.61
N ASP A 75 34.97 24.26 -22.80
CA ASP A 75 36.25 23.68 -22.39
C ASP A 75 37.11 23.28 -23.60
N ARG A 76 36.51 22.60 -24.59
CA ARG A 76 37.18 22.26 -25.84
C ARG A 76 37.60 23.50 -26.64
N MET A 77 36.69 24.47 -26.83
CA MET A 77 36.97 25.65 -27.66
C MET A 77 38.06 26.53 -27.03
N VAL A 78 38.04 26.73 -25.71
CA VAL A 78 39.09 27.44 -24.95
C VAL A 78 40.44 26.71 -25.06
N THR A 79 40.45 25.39 -24.84
CA THR A 79 41.68 24.57 -24.87
C THR A 79 42.30 24.49 -26.27
N THR A 80 41.47 24.57 -27.32
CA THR A 80 41.90 24.67 -28.72
C THR A 80 42.45 26.05 -29.01
N TYR A 81 41.73 27.13 -28.67
CA TYR A 81 42.13 28.53 -28.90
C TYR A 81 43.49 28.88 -28.29
N ILE A 82 43.73 28.46 -27.03
CA ILE A 82 45.00 28.67 -26.33
C ILE A 82 46.18 28.00 -27.07
N ARG A 83 45.93 26.84 -27.72
CA ARG A 83 46.95 26.06 -28.42
C ARG A 83 47.17 26.49 -29.87
N GLU A 84 46.10 26.84 -30.59
CA GLU A 84 46.11 26.98 -32.05
C GLU A 84 46.04 28.44 -32.54
N GLU A 85 45.52 29.37 -31.73
CA GLU A 85 45.47 30.81 -32.04
C GLU A 85 46.40 31.65 -31.14
N CYS A 86 46.65 31.21 -29.90
CA CYS A 86 47.55 31.90 -28.97
C CYS A 86 48.98 31.33 -28.92
N ASP A 87 49.25 30.20 -29.60
CA ASP A 87 50.55 29.47 -29.64
C ASP A 87 51.24 29.30 -28.26
N LYS A 88 50.46 29.08 -27.19
CA LYS A 88 50.95 29.07 -25.80
C LYS A 88 50.43 27.92 -24.96
N LEU A 89 51.20 27.59 -23.92
CA LEU A 89 50.90 26.58 -22.91
C LEU A 89 50.47 25.18 -23.47
N PRO A 90 51.18 24.61 -24.46
CA PRO A 90 50.73 23.39 -25.15
C PRO A 90 50.78 22.12 -24.26
N HIS A 91 51.50 22.14 -23.13
CA HIS A 91 51.59 21.02 -22.20
C HIS A 91 50.52 21.15 -21.10
N LEU A 92 50.36 22.34 -20.50
CA LEU A 92 49.32 22.67 -19.53
C LEU A 92 47.92 22.56 -20.15
N SER A 93 47.77 22.88 -21.44
CA SER A 93 46.57 22.64 -22.27
C SER A 93 46.08 21.18 -22.25
N LYS A 94 46.94 20.20 -21.89
CA LYS A 94 46.56 18.79 -21.69
C LYS A 94 46.39 18.40 -20.22
N SER A 95 46.82 19.26 -19.28
CA SER A 95 46.85 19.00 -17.83
C SER A 95 45.67 19.67 -17.10
N LEU A 96 45.26 20.87 -17.55
CA LEU A 96 44.15 21.65 -17.00
C LEU A 96 42.78 21.04 -17.37
N ASN A 97 42.47 19.86 -16.84
CA ASN A 97 41.20 19.15 -17.04
C ASN A 97 40.27 19.40 -15.85
N PRO A 98 39.36 20.40 -15.87
CA PRO A 98 38.33 20.55 -14.85
C PRO A 98 37.31 19.40 -14.94
N ASP A 99 36.83 18.88 -13.80
CA ASP A 99 35.69 17.94 -13.84
C ASP A 99 34.39 18.69 -14.11
N LEU A 100 34.05 18.77 -15.40
CA LEU A 100 32.85 19.40 -15.94
C LEU A 100 31.55 18.75 -15.43
N LYS A 101 31.56 17.48 -14.99
CA LYS A 101 30.36 16.83 -14.44
C LYS A 101 30.07 17.35 -13.04
N ALA A 102 31.10 17.47 -12.20
CA ALA A 102 30.97 18.10 -10.88
C ALA A 102 30.65 19.61 -10.94
N ILE A 103 30.92 20.30 -12.05
CA ILE A 103 30.35 21.65 -12.30
C ILE A 103 28.85 21.54 -12.60
N ALA A 104 28.46 20.71 -13.57
CA ALA A 104 27.08 20.61 -14.04
C ALA A 104 26.08 20.04 -13.03
N ILE A 105 26.53 19.15 -12.13
CA ILE A 105 25.70 18.45 -11.13
C ILE A 105 25.68 19.20 -9.79
N ASP A 106 26.86 19.50 -9.22
CA ASP A 106 26.96 20.04 -7.87
C ASP A 106 27.16 21.57 -7.82
N GLY A 107 27.50 22.20 -8.95
CA GLY A 107 27.96 23.59 -9.00
C GLY A 107 29.32 23.77 -8.33
N SER A 108 30.23 22.78 -8.46
CA SER A 108 31.49 22.71 -7.71
C SER A 108 32.38 23.94 -7.94
N PRO A 109 32.68 24.75 -6.90
CA PRO A 109 33.43 25.99 -7.06
C PRO A 109 34.89 25.74 -7.46
N GLN A 110 35.52 24.66 -6.99
CA GLN A 110 36.91 24.34 -7.32
C GLN A 110 37.11 24.06 -8.82
N ASN A 111 36.21 23.26 -9.41
CA ASN A 111 36.28 22.96 -10.85
C ASN A 111 35.83 24.15 -11.70
N THR A 112 34.84 24.93 -11.22
CA THR A 112 34.45 26.18 -11.88
C THR A 112 35.60 27.20 -11.89
N ILE A 113 36.38 27.32 -10.80
CA ILE A 113 37.59 28.15 -10.74
C ILE A 113 38.66 27.63 -11.73
N LYS A 114 38.85 26.32 -11.89
CA LYS A 114 39.78 25.76 -12.88
C LYS A 114 39.35 26.10 -14.33
N LEU A 115 38.06 26.01 -14.65
CA LEU A 115 37.54 26.42 -15.96
C LEU A 115 37.64 27.94 -16.19
N VAL A 116 37.35 28.76 -15.17
CA VAL A 116 37.51 30.22 -15.23
C VAL A 116 38.98 30.65 -15.36
N LYS A 117 39.93 29.91 -14.76
CA LYS A 117 41.37 30.07 -15.02
C LYS A 117 41.71 29.85 -16.51
N ALA A 118 41.14 28.85 -17.17
CA ALA A 118 41.34 28.64 -18.60
C ALA A 118 40.79 29.81 -19.44
N VAL A 119 39.57 30.27 -19.15
CA VAL A 119 38.96 31.44 -19.84
C VAL A 119 39.77 32.73 -19.61
N LEU A 120 40.34 32.92 -18.41
CA LEU A 120 41.26 34.01 -18.10
C LEU A 120 42.55 33.94 -18.94
N LEU A 121 43.18 32.76 -19.06
CA LEU A 121 44.40 32.61 -19.87
C LEU A 121 44.12 32.94 -21.34
N ALA A 122 43.00 32.47 -21.91
CA ALA A 122 42.55 32.88 -23.24
C ALA A 122 42.34 34.41 -23.34
N ALA A 123 41.76 35.04 -22.32
CA ALA A 123 41.55 36.49 -22.28
C ALA A 123 42.84 37.33 -22.21
N MET A 124 43.91 36.76 -21.63
CA MET A 124 45.23 37.37 -21.44
C MET A 124 46.16 37.16 -22.64
N TYR A 125 46.09 36.00 -23.31
CA TYR A 125 46.96 35.70 -24.47
C TYR A 125 46.33 36.05 -25.82
N SER A 126 45.01 36.19 -25.92
CA SER A 126 44.34 36.69 -27.13
C SER A 126 44.84 38.09 -27.50
N ASP A 127 45.52 38.24 -28.64
CA ASP A 127 46.00 39.54 -29.14
C ASP A 127 44.88 40.59 -29.23
N LYS A 128 43.65 40.16 -29.54
CA LYS A 128 42.49 41.04 -29.66
C LYS A 128 41.97 41.53 -28.30
N SER A 129 42.26 40.85 -27.19
CA SER A 129 41.72 41.13 -25.85
C SER A 129 42.78 41.59 -24.85
N ASN A 130 44.03 41.14 -24.98
CA ASN A 130 45.15 41.34 -24.05
C ASN A 130 45.26 42.80 -23.57
N GLU A 131 45.30 43.79 -24.47
CA GLU A 131 45.38 45.20 -24.07
C GLU A 131 44.17 45.68 -23.25
N ARG A 132 42.95 45.21 -23.55
CA ARG A 132 41.76 45.52 -22.75
C ARG A 132 41.91 44.88 -21.37
N MET A 133 42.43 43.65 -21.34
CA MET A 133 42.54 42.86 -20.12
C MET A 133 43.60 43.38 -19.15
N ILE A 134 44.77 43.80 -19.64
CA ILE A 134 45.77 44.49 -18.82
C ILE A 134 45.20 45.77 -18.19
N ARG A 135 44.42 46.55 -18.96
CA ARG A 135 43.72 47.75 -18.45
C ARG A 135 42.68 47.40 -17.37
N VAL A 136 41.92 46.32 -17.54
CA VAL A 136 40.99 45.78 -16.52
C VAL A 136 41.76 45.41 -15.25
N MET A 137 42.84 44.64 -15.33
CA MET A 137 43.66 44.24 -14.18
C MET A 137 44.20 45.46 -13.41
N GLN A 138 44.69 46.48 -14.13
CA GLN A 138 45.13 47.74 -13.52
C GLN A 138 43.97 48.46 -12.81
N SER A 139 42.77 48.49 -13.40
CA SER A 139 41.59 49.17 -12.83
C SER A 139 41.03 48.52 -11.57
N MET A 140 41.15 47.19 -11.41
CA MET A 140 40.71 46.48 -10.21
C MET A 140 41.64 46.71 -8.99
N GLY A 141 42.84 47.23 -9.22
CA GLY A 141 43.82 47.52 -8.18
C GLY A 141 44.54 46.30 -7.62
N THR A 142 45.67 46.55 -6.94
CA THR A 142 46.64 45.53 -6.54
C THR A 142 46.08 44.40 -5.69
N LYS A 143 45.03 44.66 -4.88
CA LYS A 143 44.40 43.65 -4.01
C LYS A 143 43.77 42.48 -4.78
N TYR A 144 43.27 42.72 -5.99
CA TYR A 144 42.66 41.69 -6.84
C TYR A 144 43.58 41.30 -8.00
N ALA A 145 44.37 42.25 -8.52
CA ALA A 145 45.33 41.98 -9.58
C ALA A 145 46.48 41.05 -9.14
N PHE A 146 46.99 41.18 -7.91
CA PHE A 146 48.15 40.40 -7.46
C PHE A 146 47.85 38.88 -7.32
N PRO A 147 46.74 38.44 -6.68
CA PRO A 147 46.37 37.02 -6.68
C PRO A 147 46.19 36.44 -8.09
N ILE A 148 45.65 37.24 -9.03
CA ILE A 148 45.46 36.81 -10.42
C ILE A 148 46.81 36.67 -11.15
N ALA A 149 47.73 37.63 -10.98
CA ALA A 149 49.07 37.57 -11.57
C ALA A 149 49.87 36.37 -11.05
N SER A 150 49.92 36.16 -9.73
CA SER A 150 50.52 34.97 -9.10
C SER A 150 49.93 33.68 -9.66
N ALA A 151 48.61 33.63 -9.86
CA ALA A 151 47.93 32.46 -10.40
C ALA A 151 48.20 32.20 -11.90
N ILE A 152 48.67 33.19 -12.66
CA ILE A 152 49.13 33.05 -14.05
C ILE A 152 50.59 32.59 -14.05
N GLU A 153 51.46 33.22 -13.25
CA GLU A 153 52.87 32.86 -13.07
C GLU A 153 53.03 31.40 -12.61
N GLU A 154 52.22 30.95 -11.64
CA GLU A 154 52.09 29.54 -11.22
C GLU A 154 51.75 28.59 -12.39
N MET A 155 50.97 29.05 -13.38
CA MET A 155 50.52 28.23 -14.51
C MET A 155 51.53 28.23 -15.66
N GLU A 156 52.24 29.33 -15.90
CA GLU A 156 53.37 29.39 -16.83
C GLU A 156 54.54 28.53 -16.33
N GLU A 157 54.88 28.59 -15.04
CA GLU A 157 55.94 27.75 -14.45
C GLU A 157 55.61 26.24 -14.53
N LEU A 158 54.34 25.87 -14.40
CA LEU A 158 53.89 24.48 -14.55
C LEU A 158 53.96 23.97 -15.99
N ASP A 159 53.77 24.83 -17.01
CA ASP A 159 53.95 24.42 -18.41
C ASP A 159 55.43 24.19 -18.74
N ILE A 160 56.32 25.07 -18.27
CA ILE A 160 57.78 24.93 -18.45
C ILE A 160 58.28 23.61 -17.83
N ARG A 161 57.90 23.31 -16.57
CA ARG A 161 58.27 22.04 -15.91
C ARG A 161 57.74 20.80 -16.66
N LEU A 162 56.58 20.90 -17.33
CA LEU A 162 56.03 19.82 -18.15
C LEU A 162 56.71 19.70 -19.52
N ALA A 163 57.34 20.76 -20.02
CA ALA A 163 58.16 20.74 -21.22
C ALA A 163 59.55 20.14 -20.95
N ASP A 164 60.22 20.56 -19.86
CA ASP A 164 61.52 20.02 -19.44
C ASP A 164 61.45 18.50 -19.24
N MET A 165 60.42 18.01 -18.53
CA MET A 165 60.16 16.58 -18.32
C MET A 165 59.86 15.77 -19.60
N ALA A 166 59.63 16.44 -20.74
CA ALA A 166 59.50 15.78 -22.05
C ALA A 166 60.82 15.84 -22.86
N ALA A 167 61.67 16.84 -22.60
CA ALA A 167 62.91 17.10 -23.35
C ALA A 167 64.06 16.14 -22.99
N ASP A 168 64.11 15.64 -21.75
CA ASP A 168 65.16 14.73 -21.22
C ASP A 168 65.24 13.34 -21.89
N THR A 169 64.61 13.15 -23.06
CA THR A 169 64.50 11.84 -23.73
C THR A 169 65.50 11.63 -24.90
N GLU A 170 66.08 12.67 -25.55
CA GLU A 170 66.96 12.50 -26.74
C GLU A 170 68.09 13.58 -26.94
N ALA A 171 69.41 13.25 -26.86
CA ALA A 171 70.59 13.96 -27.50
C ALA A 171 72.06 13.44 -27.17
N GLY A 172 73.09 13.63 -28.06
CA GLY A 172 74.58 13.60 -27.77
C GLY A 172 75.63 13.40 -28.97
N SER A 173 76.86 14.02 -29.00
CA SER A 173 77.99 13.86 -30.06
C SER A 173 79.41 14.59 -29.86
N ASP A 174 80.35 14.62 -30.87
CA ASP A 174 81.89 14.67 -30.87
C ASP A 174 82.62 15.53 -32.02
N LEU A 175 83.97 15.75 -32.28
CA LEU A 175 85.32 15.83 -31.58
C LEU A 175 86.60 16.16 -32.54
N ASP A 176 87.74 16.74 -32.04
CA ASP A 176 89.24 16.54 -32.36
C ASP A 176 90.30 17.35 -33.31
N HIS A 177 91.64 16.97 -33.39
CA HIS A 177 92.95 17.69 -33.83
C HIS A 177 94.22 16.77 -34.32
N SER A 178 95.55 17.01 -34.70
CA SER A 178 96.55 17.99 -35.38
C SER A 178 98.06 17.42 -35.67
N THR A 179 99.13 18.06 -36.30
CA THR A 179 100.55 17.50 -36.68
C THR A 179 101.81 18.44 -37.12
N ASP A 180 103.08 17.95 -37.43
CA ASP A 180 104.43 18.62 -37.86
C ASP A 180 105.46 17.67 -38.69
N SER A 181 106.78 17.77 -39.18
CA SER A 181 108.12 18.55 -39.18
C SER A 181 109.04 18.31 -40.51
N GLU A 182 110.40 18.39 -40.85
CA GLU A 182 111.86 18.54 -40.36
C GLU A 182 112.97 18.86 -41.52
N ALA A 183 114.38 18.88 -41.39
CA ALA A 183 115.45 19.22 -42.48
C ALA A 183 117.07 19.00 -42.31
N PRO A 184 117.98 18.89 -43.38
CA PRO A 184 119.47 18.48 -43.35
C PRO A 184 120.64 19.23 -44.23
N GLY A 185 121.95 18.75 -44.33
CA GLY A 185 123.15 19.35 -45.14
C GLY A 185 124.56 18.57 -45.34
N ARG A 186 125.62 19.03 -46.11
CA ARG A 186 126.93 18.28 -46.52
C ARG A 186 128.22 19.04 -47.16
N ASP A 187 129.41 18.35 -47.40
CA ASP A 187 130.61 18.52 -48.38
C ASP A 187 131.96 19.34 -48.08
N ASN A 188 133.25 19.27 -48.65
CA ASN A 188 134.20 18.44 -49.53
C ASN A 188 135.77 18.81 -49.23
N LEU A 189 136.99 18.70 -49.90
CA LEU A 189 137.71 18.34 -51.22
C LEU A 189 139.32 18.11 -51.07
N TYR A 190 140.18 17.93 -52.14
CA TYR A 190 141.69 17.59 -52.10
C TYR A 190 142.64 17.96 -53.36
N GLU A 191 144.00 17.70 -53.38
CA GLU A 191 145.05 18.15 -54.42
C GLU A 191 146.47 17.37 -54.52
N ARG A 192 147.48 17.78 -55.39
CA ARG A 192 148.99 17.44 -55.56
C ARG A 192 149.48 16.16 -56.36
N ASP A 193 150.73 15.93 -56.92
CA ASP A 193 151.96 16.67 -57.45
C ASP A 193 153.04 15.74 -58.22
N PRO A 194 154.01 16.20 -59.11
CA PRO A 194 155.05 15.34 -59.83
C PRO A 194 156.50 15.88 -60.24
N GLU A 195 157.56 15.05 -60.50
CA GLU A 195 158.90 15.45 -61.12
C GLU A 195 159.82 14.43 -61.97
N LEU A 196 160.98 13.86 -61.49
CA LEU A 196 162.10 13.12 -62.22
C LEU A 196 161.70 11.81 -62.90
N GLU A 197 160.61 11.27 -62.40
CA GLU A 197 159.56 10.51 -63.06
C GLU A 197 159.41 10.54 -64.60
N ARG A 198 160.15 11.31 -65.40
CA ARG A 198 160.05 11.28 -66.88
C ARG A 198 160.53 9.95 -67.50
N GLU A 199 161.38 9.20 -66.80
CA GLU A 199 161.63 7.77 -67.07
C GLU A 199 161.35 6.88 -65.85
N GLU A 200 161.49 7.42 -64.62
CA GLU A 200 161.04 6.69 -63.44
C GLU A 200 159.52 6.39 -63.49
N LYS A 201 158.62 7.27 -64.00
CA LYS A 201 157.22 6.88 -64.27
C LYS A 201 157.14 5.80 -65.35
N LEU A 202 158.06 5.64 -66.29
CA LEU A 202 157.83 4.58 -67.29
C LEU A 202 157.98 3.19 -66.65
N ILE A 203 158.87 3.05 -65.66
CA ILE A 203 159.07 1.79 -64.91
C ILE A 203 158.20 1.74 -63.66
N GLN A 204 158.11 2.84 -62.89
CA GLN A 204 157.19 3.01 -61.76
C GLN A 204 155.76 2.91 -62.25
N ALA A 205 155.28 3.65 -63.26
CA ALA A 205 153.92 3.48 -63.78
C ALA A 205 153.67 2.13 -64.47
N LEU A 206 154.69 1.34 -64.85
CA LEU A 206 154.47 -0.08 -65.21
C LEU A 206 154.36 -0.99 -63.97
N GLN A 207 155.11 -0.72 -62.90
CA GLN A 207 154.95 -1.39 -61.61
C GLN A 207 153.70 -0.94 -60.85
N GLU A 208 153.26 0.30 -61.05
CA GLU A 208 152.08 0.91 -60.49
C GLU A 208 150.87 0.57 -61.33
N ASN A 209 150.94 0.49 -62.67
CA ASN A 209 149.88 -0.20 -63.42
C ASN A 209 149.71 -1.62 -62.87
N ARG A 210 150.78 -2.40 -62.63
CA ARG A 210 150.63 -3.72 -61.98
C ARG A 210 150.09 -3.68 -60.55
N LYS A 211 150.52 -2.72 -59.72
CA LYS A 211 149.97 -2.54 -58.35
C LYS A 211 148.53 -2.00 -58.37
N LEU A 212 148.14 -1.27 -59.41
CA LEU A 212 146.79 -0.71 -59.61
C LEU A 212 145.89 -1.75 -60.27
N GLU A 213 146.38 -2.60 -61.17
CA GLU A 213 145.71 -3.79 -61.69
C GLU A 213 145.40 -4.74 -60.53
N ASN A 214 146.41 -5.05 -59.69
CA ASN A 214 146.19 -5.84 -58.48
C ASN A 214 145.22 -5.16 -57.51
N LYS A 215 145.38 -3.86 -57.22
CA LYS A 215 144.44 -3.12 -56.36
C LYS A 215 143.05 -2.97 -56.96
N LEU A 216 142.89 -2.94 -58.28
CA LEU A 216 141.60 -2.91 -58.95
C LEU A 216 140.96 -4.29 -58.97
N ALA A 217 141.74 -5.37 -58.94
CA ALA A 217 141.24 -6.72 -58.67
C ALA A 217 140.82 -6.86 -57.20
N GLU A 218 141.67 -6.47 -56.24
CA GLU A 218 141.35 -6.44 -54.80
C GLU A 218 140.10 -5.57 -54.53
N LEU A 219 140.04 -4.34 -55.07
CA LEU A 219 138.87 -3.46 -54.93
C LEU A 219 137.64 -3.95 -55.72
N ALA A 220 137.79 -4.76 -56.77
CA ALA A 220 136.65 -5.39 -57.45
C ALA A 220 136.12 -6.59 -56.65
N GLU A 221 137.00 -7.34 -55.98
CA GLU A 221 136.65 -8.43 -55.07
C GLU A 221 135.97 -7.86 -53.81
N ASP A 222 136.53 -6.81 -53.19
CA ASP A 222 135.89 -6.06 -52.09
C ASP A 222 134.53 -5.45 -52.51
N LEU A 223 134.43 -4.90 -53.72
CA LEU A 223 133.18 -4.34 -54.26
C LEU A 223 132.14 -5.45 -54.48
N GLN A 224 132.54 -6.60 -55.02
CA GLN A 224 131.66 -7.74 -55.23
C GLN A 224 131.20 -8.31 -53.87
N GLU A 225 132.12 -8.54 -52.93
CA GLU A 225 131.78 -9.04 -51.60
C GLU A 225 130.88 -8.05 -50.84
N SER A 226 131.08 -6.73 -51.02
CA SER A 226 130.17 -5.70 -50.49
C SER A 226 128.81 -5.69 -51.19
N GLN A 227 128.74 -6.01 -52.49
CA GLN A 227 127.47 -6.12 -53.22
C GLN A 227 126.70 -7.37 -52.79
N GLU A 228 127.36 -8.52 -52.65
CA GLU A 228 126.79 -9.77 -52.15
C GLU A 228 126.28 -9.62 -50.70
N LYS A 229 127.02 -8.90 -49.84
CA LYS A 229 126.55 -8.51 -48.50
C LYS A 229 125.33 -7.59 -48.55
N CYS A 230 125.28 -6.64 -49.48
CA CYS A 230 124.13 -5.76 -49.65
C CYS A 230 122.89 -6.52 -50.15
N SER A 231 123.02 -7.46 -51.10
CA SER A 231 121.89 -8.27 -51.57
C SER A 231 121.38 -9.21 -50.49
N ALA A 232 122.27 -9.88 -49.73
CA ALA A 232 121.87 -10.73 -48.61
C ALA A 232 121.11 -9.95 -47.52
N LEU A 233 121.55 -8.72 -47.19
CA LEU A 233 120.85 -7.84 -46.25
C LEU A 233 119.52 -7.30 -46.81
N GLN A 234 119.38 -7.17 -48.13
CA GLN A 234 118.11 -6.83 -48.77
C GLN A 234 117.13 -8.01 -48.70
N GLU A 235 117.57 -9.22 -49.02
CA GLU A 235 116.77 -10.44 -48.93
C GLU A 235 116.28 -10.70 -47.48
N GLU A 236 117.15 -10.61 -46.47
CA GLU A 236 116.75 -10.76 -45.05
C GLU A 236 115.75 -9.68 -44.62
N LEU A 237 115.90 -8.44 -45.12
CA LEU A 237 115.00 -7.32 -44.82
C LEU A 237 113.64 -7.47 -45.54
N GLU A 238 113.61 -8.04 -46.74
CA GLU A 238 112.38 -8.39 -47.45
C GLU A 238 111.63 -9.56 -46.78
N GLU A 239 112.33 -10.63 -46.38
CA GLU A 239 111.72 -11.74 -45.62
C GLU A 239 111.18 -11.28 -44.26
N SER A 240 111.91 -10.41 -43.57
CA SER A 240 111.50 -9.78 -42.31
C SER A 240 110.26 -8.90 -42.51
N ASN A 241 110.22 -8.07 -43.56
CA ASN A 241 109.06 -7.25 -43.88
C ASN A 241 107.84 -8.09 -44.28
N TYR A 242 108.00 -9.10 -45.14
CA TYR A 242 106.91 -10.02 -45.49
C TYR A 242 106.37 -10.77 -44.27
N SER A 243 107.25 -11.19 -43.35
CA SER A 243 106.86 -11.82 -42.08
C SER A 243 106.12 -10.85 -41.14
N ARG A 244 106.52 -9.57 -41.11
CA ARG A 244 105.86 -8.52 -40.33
C ARG A 244 104.50 -8.13 -40.91
N ASP A 245 104.42 -7.97 -42.22
CA ASP A 245 103.18 -7.57 -42.91
C ASP A 245 102.15 -8.70 -42.91
N LYS A 246 102.58 -9.94 -43.17
CA LYS A 246 101.71 -11.13 -43.01
C LYS A 246 101.13 -11.22 -41.60
N ARG A 247 101.94 -10.99 -40.55
CA ARG A 247 101.45 -10.95 -39.15
C ARG A 247 100.50 -9.78 -38.89
N ARG A 248 100.82 -8.57 -39.35
CA ARG A 248 99.94 -7.39 -39.23
C ARG A 248 98.60 -7.63 -39.90
N ARG A 249 98.63 -8.19 -41.11
CA ARG A 249 97.44 -8.49 -41.90
C ARG A 249 96.56 -9.52 -41.24
N THR A 250 97.11 -10.67 -40.82
CA THR A 250 96.33 -11.67 -40.07
C THR A 250 95.79 -11.09 -38.76
N THR A 251 96.57 -10.30 -38.01
CA THR A 251 96.09 -9.72 -36.74
C THR A 251 95.05 -8.62 -36.93
N MET A 252 95.09 -7.82 -38.00
CA MET A 252 94.03 -6.84 -38.31
C MET A 252 92.78 -7.51 -38.87
N GLU A 253 92.92 -8.44 -39.82
CA GLU A 253 91.79 -9.18 -40.39
C GLU A 253 91.10 -10.03 -39.30
N GLU A 254 91.86 -10.68 -38.41
CA GLU A 254 91.29 -11.47 -37.31
C GLU A 254 90.73 -10.62 -36.17
N SER A 255 91.36 -9.50 -35.77
CA SER A 255 90.78 -8.61 -34.74
C SER A 255 89.54 -7.86 -35.23
N SER A 256 89.51 -7.41 -36.49
CA SER A 256 88.30 -6.81 -37.07
C SER A 256 87.18 -7.83 -37.27
N PHE A 257 87.50 -9.08 -37.65
CA PHE A 257 86.51 -10.16 -37.70
C PHE A 257 85.99 -10.53 -36.30
N GLN A 258 86.85 -10.58 -35.27
CA GLN A 258 86.42 -10.74 -33.88
C GLN A 258 85.52 -9.57 -33.43
N GLN A 259 85.87 -8.33 -33.77
CA GLN A 259 85.10 -7.15 -33.41
C GLN A 259 83.72 -7.10 -34.11
N LEU A 260 83.65 -7.51 -35.38
CA LEU A 260 82.40 -7.73 -36.12
C LEU A 260 81.57 -8.87 -35.53
N ASN A 261 82.19 -9.98 -35.12
CA ASN A 261 81.50 -11.12 -34.52
C ASN A 261 80.99 -10.81 -33.09
N ILE A 262 81.71 -9.96 -32.35
CA ILE A 262 81.24 -9.40 -31.08
C ILE A 262 80.05 -8.46 -31.31
N GLN A 263 80.11 -7.60 -32.33
CA GLN A 263 78.99 -6.70 -32.65
C GLN A 263 77.76 -7.50 -33.11
N ALA A 264 77.92 -8.42 -34.05
CA ALA A 264 76.86 -9.35 -34.48
C ALA A 264 76.41 -10.34 -33.39
N GLY A 265 77.10 -10.39 -32.24
CA GLY A 265 76.62 -10.99 -30.99
C GLY A 265 75.65 -10.04 -30.30
N ARG A 266 76.11 -8.82 -29.96
CA ARG A 266 75.28 -7.77 -29.35
C ARG A 266 74.01 -7.46 -30.15
N ASP A 267 74.11 -7.40 -31.48
CA ASP A 267 72.98 -7.12 -32.35
C ASP A 267 71.93 -8.24 -32.27
N LYS A 268 72.34 -9.51 -32.07
CA LYS A 268 71.42 -10.64 -31.84
C LYS A 268 70.86 -10.63 -30.43
N ASP A 269 71.67 -10.32 -29.43
CA ASP A 269 71.22 -10.23 -28.03
C ASP A 269 70.17 -9.10 -27.89
N TYR A 270 70.39 -7.97 -28.57
CA TYR A 270 69.44 -6.85 -28.66
C TYR A 270 68.19 -7.17 -29.49
N ILE A 271 68.31 -7.90 -30.60
CA ILE A 271 67.14 -8.42 -31.33
C ILE A 271 66.34 -9.37 -30.44
N ALA A 272 66.98 -10.25 -29.67
CA ALA A 272 66.29 -11.16 -28.75
C ALA A 272 65.63 -10.42 -27.58
N GLU A 273 66.20 -9.31 -27.10
CA GLU A 273 65.60 -8.41 -26.13
C GLU A 273 64.35 -7.72 -26.71
N LEU A 274 64.43 -7.17 -27.93
CA LEU A 274 63.29 -6.60 -28.64
C LEU A 274 62.19 -7.63 -28.97
N GLU A 275 62.56 -8.86 -29.34
CA GLU A 275 61.60 -9.96 -29.56
C GLU A 275 60.92 -10.39 -28.25
N ALA A 276 61.65 -10.40 -27.12
CA ALA A 276 61.08 -10.65 -25.80
C ALA A 276 60.13 -9.52 -25.37
N ASP A 277 60.49 -8.26 -25.60
CA ASP A 277 59.62 -7.12 -25.28
C ASP A 277 58.39 -7.03 -26.19
N LEU A 278 58.48 -7.44 -27.46
CA LEU A 278 57.31 -7.64 -28.32
C LEU A 278 56.41 -8.79 -27.82
N ALA A 279 56.98 -9.87 -27.26
CA ALA A 279 56.22 -10.94 -26.61
C ALA A 279 55.55 -10.47 -25.31
N ASN A 280 56.22 -9.62 -24.53
CA ASN A 280 55.67 -8.98 -23.33
C ASN A 280 54.54 -7.99 -23.69
N ALA A 281 54.72 -7.20 -24.75
CA ALA A 281 53.72 -6.26 -25.26
C ALA A 281 52.48 -6.99 -25.80
N THR A 282 52.66 -8.04 -26.61
CA THR A 282 51.53 -8.83 -27.13
C THR A 282 50.76 -9.56 -26.03
N THR A 283 51.45 -10.20 -25.08
CA THR A 283 50.77 -10.88 -23.95
C THR A 283 50.06 -9.91 -23.00
N THR A 284 50.56 -8.68 -22.82
CA THR A 284 49.86 -7.64 -22.06
C THR A 284 48.68 -7.04 -22.83
N ILE A 285 48.77 -6.86 -24.15
CA ILE A 285 47.65 -6.48 -25.02
C ILE A 285 46.54 -7.54 -24.96
N GLU A 286 46.84 -8.82 -25.20
CA GLU A 286 45.85 -9.90 -25.07
C GLU A 286 45.23 -9.95 -23.65
N GLY A 287 46.03 -9.63 -22.62
CA GLY A 287 45.58 -9.51 -21.24
C GLY A 287 44.56 -8.39 -21.03
N GLN A 288 44.77 -7.24 -21.68
CA GLN A 288 43.85 -6.10 -21.68
C GLN A 288 42.60 -6.37 -22.53
N GLU A 289 42.74 -7.00 -23.70
CA GLU A 289 41.62 -7.40 -24.56
C GLU A 289 40.67 -8.35 -23.82
N ARG A 290 41.21 -9.39 -23.16
CA ARG A 290 40.43 -10.31 -22.31
C ARG A 290 39.76 -9.61 -21.12
N GLN A 291 40.30 -8.49 -20.62
CA GLN A 291 39.63 -7.65 -19.61
C GLN A 291 38.51 -6.81 -20.23
N ILE A 292 38.73 -6.22 -21.41
CA ILE A 292 37.73 -5.46 -22.17
C ILE A 292 36.55 -6.36 -22.55
N GLU A 293 36.76 -7.60 -22.97
CA GLU A 293 35.70 -8.59 -23.22
C GLU A 293 34.88 -8.89 -21.97
N ARG A 294 35.54 -9.09 -20.81
CA ARG A 294 34.84 -9.29 -19.53
C ARG A 294 34.02 -8.06 -19.14
N PHE A 295 34.56 -6.85 -19.31
CA PHE A 295 33.82 -5.62 -19.03
C PHE A 295 32.67 -5.36 -20.03
N LYS A 296 32.76 -5.83 -21.28
CA LYS A 296 31.64 -5.82 -22.24
C LYS A 296 30.53 -6.76 -21.78
N SER A 297 30.84 -8.01 -21.46
CA SER A 297 29.84 -8.99 -20.97
C SER A 297 29.20 -8.58 -19.64
N ASP A 298 29.97 -7.96 -18.74
CA ASP A 298 29.48 -7.35 -17.50
C ASP A 298 28.60 -6.11 -17.78
N ALA A 299 28.89 -5.31 -18.81
CA ALA A 299 28.05 -4.20 -19.23
C ALA A 299 26.74 -4.65 -19.91
N GLU A 300 26.80 -5.71 -20.73
CA GLU A 300 25.66 -6.35 -21.41
C GLU A 300 24.70 -6.94 -20.39
N SER A 301 25.18 -7.78 -19.47
CA SER A 301 24.35 -8.34 -18.38
C SER A 301 23.81 -7.25 -17.42
N LYS A 302 24.55 -6.16 -17.19
CA LYS A 302 24.03 -4.97 -16.48
C LYS A 302 23.01 -4.18 -17.28
N GLN A 303 22.90 -4.37 -18.60
CA GLN A 303 21.83 -3.80 -19.41
C GLN A 303 20.60 -4.71 -19.37
N GLU A 304 20.77 -6.03 -19.56
CA GLU A 304 19.70 -7.02 -19.40
C GLU A 304 19.01 -6.89 -18.03
N LEU A 305 19.78 -6.82 -16.94
CA LEU A 305 19.25 -6.60 -15.57
C LEU A 305 18.54 -5.24 -15.38
N ARG A 306 18.84 -4.21 -16.18
CA ARG A 306 18.09 -2.94 -16.16
C ARG A 306 16.77 -3.07 -16.90
N ASP A 307 16.77 -3.77 -18.01
CA ASP A 307 15.59 -3.97 -18.85
C ASP A 307 14.59 -4.93 -18.16
N GLU A 308 15.06 -6.01 -17.53
CA GLU A 308 14.27 -6.85 -16.61
C GLU A 308 13.68 -6.02 -15.45
N LEU A 309 14.49 -5.17 -14.81
CA LEU A 309 14.04 -4.34 -13.70
C LEU A 309 13.03 -3.26 -14.17
N GLN A 310 13.10 -2.82 -15.44
CA GLN A 310 12.08 -1.97 -16.05
C GLN A 310 10.78 -2.73 -16.36
N LEU A 311 10.88 -3.96 -16.87
CA LEU A 311 9.73 -4.84 -17.08
C LEU A 311 9.01 -5.12 -15.76
N VAL A 312 9.72 -5.56 -14.72
CA VAL A 312 9.17 -5.82 -13.38
C VAL A 312 8.57 -4.55 -12.74
N LYS A 313 9.13 -3.36 -13.00
CA LYS A 313 8.48 -2.08 -12.61
C LYS A 313 7.15 -1.88 -13.32
N SER A 314 7.08 -2.14 -14.62
CA SER A 314 5.84 -1.99 -15.40
C SER A 314 4.78 -3.02 -14.99
N GLU A 315 5.16 -4.28 -14.76
CA GLU A 315 4.27 -5.33 -14.23
C GLU A 315 3.76 -4.99 -12.83
N ARG A 316 4.63 -4.50 -11.94
CA ARG A 316 4.25 -4.01 -10.61
C ARG A 316 3.23 -2.87 -10.72
N ASP A 317 3.43 -1.93 -11.62
CA ASP A 317 2.55 -0.77 -11.74
C ASP A 317 1.22 -1.10 -12.47
N GLU A 318 1.23 -2.08 -13.39
CA GLU A 318 0.01 -2.72 -13.88
C GLU A 318 -0.75 -3.45 -12.75
N LEU A 319 -0.06 -4.27 -11.96
CA LEU A 319 -0.66 -4.96 -10.81
C LEU A 319 -1.23 -3.96 -9.81
N ARG A 320 -0.55 -2.82 -9.60
CA ARG A 320 -1.03 -1.71 -8.76
C ARG A 320 -2.23 -0.96 -9.36
N GLN A 321 -2.40 -0.95 -10.68
CA GLN A 321 -3.62 -0.48 -11.32
C GLN A 321 -4.75 -1.51 -11.19
N LYS A 322 -4.44 -2.81 -11.36
CA LYS A 322 -5.37 -3.94 -11.19
C LYS A 322 -5.87 -4.05 -9.74
N THR A 323 -5.03 -3.81 -8.72
CA THR A 323 -5.49 -3.74 -7.31
C THR A 323 -6.37 -2.53 -7.05
N LYS A 324 -6.01 -1.32 -7.53
CA LYS A 324 -6.89 -0.13 -7.44
C LYS A 324 -8.24 -0.35 -8.11
N ALA A 325 -8.28 -1.02 -9.27
CA ALA A 325 -9.51 -1.40 -9.93
C ALA A 325 -10.34 -2.37 -9.07
N ASN A 326 -9.71 -3.41 -8.53
CA ASN A 326 -10.36 -4.36 -7.62
C ASN A 326 -10.83 -3.71 -6.30
N GLU A 327 -10.11 -2.74 -5.74
CA GLU A 327 -10.56 -1.94 -4.59
C GLU A 327 -11.80 -1.12 -4.93
N ASN A 328 -11.84 -0.49 -6.10
CA ASN A 328 -12.99 0.30 -6.54
C ASN A 328 -14.21 -0.60 -6.84
N LEU A 329 -13.99 -1.80 -7.38
CA LEU A 329 -15.03 -2.82 -7.51
C LEU A 329 -15.49 -3.34 -6.15
N LYS A 330 -14.59 -3.60 -5.20
CA LYS A 330 -14.90 -3.99 -3.80
C LYS A 330 -15.74 -2.93 -3.10
N LYS A 331 -15.37 -1.65 -3.22
CA LYS A 331 -16.13 -0.49 -2.71
C LYS A 331 -17.52 -0.41 -3.36
N LYS A 332 -17.63 -0.61 -4.69
CA LYS A 332 -18.91 -0.64 -5.40
C LYS A 332 -19.80 -1.81 -4.97
N ILE A 333 -19.23 -2.99 -4.75
CA ILE A 333 -19.94 -4.17 -4.23
C ILE A 333 -20.40 -3.92 -2.78
N GLN A 334 -19.57 -3.32 -1.93
CA GLN A 334 -19.95 -2.95 -0.55
C GLN A 334 -21.12 -1.95 -0.53
N ALA A 335 -21.08 -0.91 -1.36
CA ALA A 335 -22.16 0.06 -1.50
C ALA A 335 -23.45 -0.60 -2.04
N LEU A 336 -23.36 -1.48 -3.04
CA LEU A 336 -24.51 -2.24 -3.54
C LEU A 336 -25.12 -3.14 -2.46
N GLN A 337 -24.30 -3.86 -1.68
CA GLN A 337 -24.78 -4.65 -0.55
C GLN A 337 -25.39 -3.79 0.57
N GLU A 338 -24.91 -2.57 0.77
CA GLU A 338 -25.50 -1.64 1.74
C GLU A 338 -26.87 -1.13 1.25
N HIS A 339 -27.00 -0.81 -0.04
CA HIS A 339 -28.29 -0.54 -0.67
C HIS A 339 -29.24 -1.76 -0.64
N GLU A 340 -28.74 -3.00 -0.80
CA GLU A 340 -29.54 -4.21 -0.64
C GLU A 340 -30.02 -4.40 0.81
N ARG A 341 -29.16 -4.18 1.80
CA ARG A 341 -29.53 -4.22 3.23
C ARG A 341 -30.55 -3.14 3.58
N ALA A 342 -30.38 -1.93 3.06
CA ALA A 342 -31.34 -0.83 3.22
C ALA A 342 -32.70 -1.16 2.58
N ASN A 343 -32.73 -1.65 1.34
CA ASN A 343 -33.95 -2.12 0.69
C ASN A 343 -34.62 -3.28 1.45
N ALA A 344 -33.84 -4.20 2.01
CA ALA A 344 -34.36 -5.27 2.85
C ALA A 344 -34.90 -4.77 4.20
N SER A 345 -34.43 -3.61 4.70
CA SER A 345 -35.00 -2.95 5.88
C SER A 345 -36.29 -2.23 5.55
N LEU A 346 -36.30 -1.39 4.51
CA LEU A 346 -37.49 -0.71 4.02
C LEU A 346 -38.63 -1.69 3.68
N ARG A 347 -38.32 -2.90 3.18
CA ARG A 347 -39.32 -3.97 2.97
C ARG A 347 -39.90 -4.52 4.28
N ARG A 348 -39.07 -4.71 5.32
CA ARG A 348 -39.53 -5.13 6.66
C ARG A 348 -40.32 -4.03 7.37
N GLU A 349 -39.91 -2.78 7.22
CA GLU A 349 -40.62 -1.61 7.76
C GLU A 349 -41.97 -1.43 7.05
N LEU A 350 -42.02 -1.59 5.72
CA LEU A 350 -43.26 -1.56 4.95
C LEU A 350 -44.21 -2.70 5.37
N GLN A 351 -43.70 -3.92 5.57
CA GLN A 351 -44.49 -5.04 6.10
C GLN A 351 -45.03 -4.73 7.50
N GLY A 352 -44.19 -4.23 8.42
CA GLY A 352 -44.62 -3.86 9.77
C GLY A 352 -45.67 -2.75 9.80
N VAL A 353 -45.61 -1.80 8.86
CA VAL A 353 -46.65 -0.75 8.68
C VAL A 353 -47.93 -1.34 8.06
N GLN A 354 -47.85 -2.36 7.21
CA GLN A 354 -49.03 -3.09 6.73
C GLN A 354 -49.71 -3.90 7.85
N GLU A 355 -48.92 -4.58 8.69
CA GLU A 355 -49.42 -5.30 9.87
C GLU A 355 -50.10 -4.33 10.85
N GLN A 356 -49.47 -3.19 11.17
CA GLN A 356 -50.07 -2.13 11.99
C GLN A 356 -51.35 -1.53 11.38
N LEU A 357 -51.45 -1.43 10.05
CA LEU A 357 -52.66 -0.93 9.39
C LEU A 357 -53.81 -1.94 9.55
N LEU A 358 -53.54 -3.24 9.41
CA LEU A 358 -54.52 -4.31 9.63
C LEU A 358 -54.99 -4.33 11.09
N ASP A 359 -54.09 -4.16 12.06
CA ASP A 359 -54.46 -4.04 13.48
C ASP A 359 -55.37 -2.83 13.74
N VAL A 360 -55.04 -1.67 13.15
CA VAL A 360 -55.86 -0.45 13.27
C VAL A 360 -57.24 -0.61 12.63
N ASP A 361 -57.33 -1.28 11.48
CA ASP A 361 -58.62 -1.53 10.82
C ASP A 361 -59.45 -2.58 11.55
N ALA A 362 -58.84 -3.63 12.12
CA ALA A 362 -59.53 -4.57 13.02
C ALA A 362 -60.05 -3.89 14.31
N ILE A 363 -59.29 -2.93 14.86
CA ILE A 363 -59.74 -2.10 15.99
C ILE A 363 -60.91 -1.19 15.56
N ARG A 364 -60.88 -0.60 14.37
CA ARG A 364 -61.98 0.21 13.82
C ARG A 364 -63.25 -0.61 13.60
N GLU A 365 -63.15 -1.81 13.04
CA GLU A 365 -64.28 -2.73 12.88
C GLU A 365 -64.89 -3.10 14.24
N ARG A 366 -64.04 -3.40 15.25
CA ARG A 366 -64.49 -3.65 16.62
C ARG A 366 -65.16 -2.43 17.25
N CYS A 367 -64.65 -1.22 17.03
CA CYS A 367 -65.30 0.00 17.51
C CYS A 367 -66.68 0.20 16.85
N SER A 368 -66.77 0.07 15.52
CA SER A 368 -68.05 0.19 14.81
C SER A 368 -69.07 -0.90 15.20
N ALA A 369 -68.61 -2.11 15.54
CA ALA A 369 -69.47 -3.16 16.08
C ALA A 369 -69.97 -2.84 17.50
N LEU A 370 -69.12 -2.26 18.35
CA LEU A 370 -69.50 -1.82 19.70
C LEU A 370 -70.42 -0.59 19.67
N GLU A 371 -70.21 0.34 18.75
CA GLU A 371 -71.10 1.49 18.50
C GLU A 371 -72.50 0.99 18.11
N LYS A 372 -72.61 0.10 17.12
CA LYS A 372 -73.90 -0.50 16.72
C LYS A 372 -74.58 -1.25 17.86
N ALA A 373 -73.84 -2.08 18.62
CA ALA A 373 -74.39 -2.79 19.77
C ALA A 373 -74.84 -1.82 20.89
N ASN A 374 -74.19 -0.66 21.02
CA ASN A 374 -74.59 0.38 21.95
C ASN A 374 -75.82 1.16 21.46
N ASP A 375 -75.94 1.43 20.17
CA ASP A 375 -77.13 2.05 19.56
C ASP A 375 -78.35 1.12 19.63
N GLU A 376 -78.17 -0.17 19.35
CA GLU A 376 -79.19 -1.21 19.53
C GLU A 376 -79.63 -1.31 21.01
N ASN A 377 -78.68 -1.26 21.96
CA ASN A 377 -78.98 -1.25 23.39
C ASN A 377 -79.66 0.05 23.85
N ALA A 378 -79.28 1.20 23.30
CA ALA A 378 -79.98 2.46 23.53
C ALA A 378 -81.41 2.41 23.00
N GLN A 379 -81.65 1.75 21.86
CA GLN A 379 -82.98 1.54 21.30
C GLN A 379 -83.82 0.57 22.15
N THR A 380 -83.26 -0.53 22.66
CA THR A 380 -84.01 -1.43 23.56
C THR A 380 -84.31 -0.77 24.91
N ILE A 381 -83.41 0.05 25.44
CA ILE A 381 -83.67 0.89 26.62
C ILE A 381 -84.80 1.87 26.34
N ALA A 382 -84.75 2.64 25.24
CA ALA A 382 -85.80 3.59 24.88
C ALA A 382 -87.18 2.93 24.67
N ASN A 383 -87.21 1.75 24.04
CA ASN A 383 -88.43 0.94 23.93
C ASN A 383 -88.94 0.50 25.32
N GLY A 384 -88.05 0.05 26.21
CA GLY A 384 -88.40 -0.32 27.58
C GLY A 384 -88.89 0.85 28.44
N GLU A 385 -88.32 2.05 28.27
CA GLU A 385 -88.80 3.28 28.90
C GLU A 385 -90.20 3.66 28.43
N GLN A 386 -90.48 3.52 27.13
CA GLN A 386 -91.82 3.71 26.56
C GLN A 386 -92.82 2.66 27.09
N GLU A 387 -92.45 1.38 27.15
CA GLU A 387 -93.29 0.33 27.74
C GLU A 387 -93.59 0.60 29.22
N ILE A 388 -92.58 1.04 30.00
CA ILE A 388 -92.76 1.45 31.41
C ILE A 388 -93.70 2.65 31.51
N PHE A 389 -93.60 3.63 30.59
CA PHE A 389 -94.50 4.78 30.55
C PHE A 389 -95.95 4.37 30.22
N ASP A 390 -96.15 3.47 29.26
CA ASP A 390 -97.48 2.99 28.87
C ASP A 390 -98.10 2.09 29.94
N GLN A 391 -97.31 1.21 30.58
CA GLN A 391 -97.74 0.43 31.75
C GLN A 391 -98.10 1.33 32.93
N LYS A 392 -97.32 2.38 33.20
CA LYS A 392 -97.62 3.38 34.24
C LYS A 392 -98.92 4.14 33.93
N SER A 393 -99.14 4.49 32.66
CA SER A 393 -100.35 5.15 32.17
C SER A 393 -101.58 4.23 32.15
N ALA A 394 -101.40 2.92 31.95
CA ALA A 394 -102.44 1.90 32.12
C ALA A 394 -102.78 1.70 33.61
N LYS A 395 -101.77 1.60 34.48
CA LYS A 395 -101.96 1.51 35.94
C LYS A 395 -102.69 2.73 36.50
N GLN A 396 -102.40 3.94 35.99
CA GLN A 396 -103.13 5.16 36.38
C GLN A 396 -104.61 5.13 35.94
N ARG A 397 -104.92 4.61 34.74
CA ARG A 397 -106.31 4.41 34.28
C ARG A 397 -107.06 3.41 35.16
N ILE A 398 -106.48 2.23 35.39
CA ILE A 398 -107.08 1.19 36.26
C ILE A 398 -107.25 1.69 37.70
N ALA A 399 -106.29 2.46 38.23
CA ALA A 399 -106.42 3.07 39.56
C ALA A 399 -107.56 4.12 39.62
N HIS A 400 -107.80 4.87 38.55
CA HIS A 400 -108.95 5.77 38.46
C HIS A 400 -110.28 4.99 38.35
N GLU A 401 -110.33 3.95 37.52
CA GLU A 401 -111.49 3.06 37.40
C GLU A 401 -111.84 2.37 38.73
N LEU A 402 -110.83 1.89 39.46
CA LEU A 402 -111.00 1.35 40.82
C LEU A 402 -111.51 2.42 41.79
N ASN A 403 -110.94 3.63 41.79
CA ASN A 403 -111.45 4.72 42.65
C ASN A 403 -112.92 5.07 42.35
N VAL A 404 -113.34 5.06 41.07
CA VAL A 404 -114.74 5.28 40.67
C VAL A 404 -115.64 4.11 41.08
N LEU A 405 -115.14 2.87 41.01
CA LEU A 405 -115.85 1.69 41.51
C LEU A 405 -115.97 1.69 43.04
N THR A 406 -114.94 2.09 43.78
CA THR A 406 -114.96 2.28 45.24
C THR A 406 -115.96 3.36 45.61
N GLN A 407 -115.95 4.53 44.96
CA GLN A 407 -116.95 5.58 45.21
C GLN A 407 -118.39 5.11 44.92
N ARG A 408 -118.61 4.31 43.88
CA ARG A 408 -119.93 3.71 43.60
C ARG A 408 -120.31 2.66 44.65
N TYR A 409 -119.35 1.85 45.10
CA TYR A 409 -119.56 0.87 46.16
C TYR A 409 -119.93 1.56 47.47
N GLU A 410 -119.17 2.58 47.88
CA GLU A 410 -119.45 3.45 49.03
C GLU A 410 -120.83 4.11 48.92
N GLN A 411 -121.21 4.63 47.75
CA GLN A 411 -122.55 5.17 47.52
C GLN A 411 -123.64 4.09 47.70
N THR A 412 -123.49 2.90 47.11
CA THR A 412 -124.45 1.80 47.30
C THR A 412 -124.46 1.25 48.72
N HIS A 413 -123.32 1.26 49.41
CA HIS A 413 -123.20 0.82 50.80
C HIS A 413 -123.85 1.83 51.74
N ASN A 414 -123.69 3.13 51.51
CA ASN A 414 -124.38 4.19 52.25
C ASN A 414 -125.90 4.17 51.99
N MET A 415 -126.34 3.91 50.75
CA MET A 415 -127.76 3.69 50.43
C MET A 415 -128.32 2.43 51.10
N LEU A 416 -127.52 1.37 51.24
CA LEU A 416 -127.90 0.14 51.96
C LEU A 416 -127.89 0.34 53.48
N ALA A 417 -126.94 1.08 54.03
CA ALA A 417 -126.84 1.42 55.44
C ALA A 417 -128.01 2.31 55.87
N THR A 418 -128.30 3.37 55.11
CA THR A 418 -129.50 4.22 55.36
C THR A 418 -130.80 3.44 55.15
N ALA A 419 -130.87 2.52 54.18
CA ALA A 419 -132.00 1.60 54.08
C ALA A 419 -132.13 0.69 55.32
N GLN A 420 -131.03 0.13 55.82
CA GLN A 420 -131.00 -0.66 57.06
C GLN A 420 -131.36 0.18 58.31
N GLU A 421 -130.97 1.45 58.36
CA GLU A 421 -131.39 2.39 59.41
C GLU A 421 -132.90 2.65 59.33
N THR A 422 -133.47 2.92 58.15
CA THR A 422 -134.93 3.05 58.01
C THR A 422 -135.69 1.75 58.24
N ILE A 423 -135.08 0.59 57.98
CA ILE A 423 -135.65 -0.71 58.33
C ILE A 423 -135.66 -0.87 59.85
N ARG A 424 -134.57 -0.54 60.56
CA ARG A 424 -134.54 -0.52 62.02
C ARG A 424 -135.55 0.47 62.60
N GLU A 425 -135.65 1.68 62.09
CA GLU A 425 -136.68 2.64 62.51
C GLU A 425 -138.12 2.10 62.30
N LEU A 426 -138.35 1.28 61.27
CA LEU A 426 -139.62 0.60 61.03
C LEU A 426 -139.80 -0.67 61.88
N GLU A 427 -138.73 -1.37 62.24
CA GLU A 427 -138.73 -2.52 63.15
C GLU A 427 -138.96 -2.07 64.59
N ASP A 428 -138.21 -1.07 65.08
CA ASP A 428 -138.42 -0.37 66.35
C ASP A 428 -139.86 0.17 66.44
N ARG A 429 -140.36 0.81 65.36
CA ARG A 429 -141.75 1.30 65.32
C ARG A 429 -142.80 0.19 65.26
N ASN A 430 -142.47 -0.98 64.70
CA ASN A 430 -143.32 -2.17 64.83
C ASN A 430 -143.23 -2.73 66.25
N GLN A 431 -142.09 -2.66 66.93
CA GLN A 431 -141.91 -3.10 68.30
C GLN A 431 -142.60 -2.18 69.31
N ASP A 432 -142.66 -0.87 69.05
CA ASP A 432 -143.52 0.10 69.77
C ASP A 432 -145.01 -0.22 69.60
N LEU A 433 -145.42 -0.65 68.39
CA LEU A 433 -146.80 -1.05 68.10
C LEU A 433 -147.16 -2.42 68.71
N GLN A 434 -146.22 -3.38 68.70
CA GLN A 434 -146.37 -4.70 69.33
C GLN A 434 -146.36 -4.58 70.86
N SER A 435 -145.47 -3.76 71.45
CA SER A 435 -145.50 -3.49 72.90
C SER A 435 -146.69 -2.63 73.35
N SER A 436 -147.43 -2.04 72.40
CA SER A 436 -148.75 -1.43 72.62
C SER A 436 -149.92 -2.41 72.42
N GLN A 437 -149.66 -3.67 72.04
CA GLN A 437 -150.67 -4.66 71.69
C GLN A 437 -150.23 -6.06 72.13
N GLU A 438 -150.67 -6.46 73.33
CA GLU A 438 -150.33 -7.72 74.06
C GLU A 438 -148.93 -7.64 74.74
N ASP A 439 -148.79 -7.56 76.07
CA ASP A 439 -149.76 -7.63 77.18
C ASP A 439 -150.52 -8.98 77.31
N GLY A 440 -149.79 -10.09 77.17
CA GLY A 440 -150.25 -11.45 77.48
C GLY A 440 -149.11 -12.50 77.50
N GLU A 441 -149.11 -13.37 78.51
CA GLU A 441 -148.37 -14.66 78.68
C GLU A 441 -146.91 -14.73 78.16
N ASP A 442 -145.85 -14.64 78.97
CA ASP A 442 -145.41 -15.41 80.17
C ASP A 442 -144.81 -16.82 79.88
N GLY A 443 -143.64 -17.11 80.48
CA GLY A 443 -142.93 -18.40 80.58
C GLY A 443 -142.55 -19.15 79.27
N LEU A 444 -141.28 -19.26 78.86
CA LEU A 444 -140.23 -20.01 79.59
C LEU A 444 -138.84 -19.90 78.91
N GLU A 445 -137.79 -20.21 79.68
CA GLU A 445 -136.37 -20.25 79.27
C GLU A 445 -135.90 -21.67 78.87
N SER A 446 -134.57 -21.84 78.69
CA SER A 446 -133.81 -23.11 78.59
C SER A 446 -133.76 -23.79 77.21
N LEU A 447 -132.67 -24.41 76.73
CA LEU A 447 -131.19 -24.31 76.78
C LEU A 447 -130.69 -25.53 75.97
N ASP A 448 -129.40 -25.59 75.62
CA ASP A 448 -128.59 -26.78 75.26
C ASP A 448 -129.09 -27.84 74.25
N ALA A 449 -128.44 -27.87 73.07
CA ALA A 449 -127.79 -29.03 72.43
C ALA A 449 -127.29 -28.64 71.01
N GLU A 450 -126.21 -27.88 70.83
CA GLU A 450 -124.78 -28.29 70.86
C GLU A 450 -124.27 -28.99 69.57
N LEU A 451 -123.01 -28.69 69.20
CA LEU A 451 -122.10 -29.33 68.21
C LEU A 451 -122.08 -28.82 66.74
N ALA A 452 -121.15 -27.90 66.44
CA ALA A 452 -120.01 -28.17 65.54
C ALA A 452 -118.94 -27.05 65.59
N ALA A 453 -117.75 -27.37 66.10
CA ALA A 453 -116.63 -26.47 66.41
C ALA A 453 -116.19 -25.44 65.34
N GLU A 454 -115.97 -24.20 65.81
CA GLU A 454 -115.15 -23.15 65.17
C GLU A 454 -113.67 -23.29 65.60
N SER A 455 -112.70 -23.02 64.71
CA SER A 455 -111.28 -22.92 65.09
C SER A 455 -110.39 -22.29 64.00
N GLY A 456 -109.45 -21.42 64.40
CA GLY A 456 -108.20 -21.17 63.65
C GLY A 456 -108.06 -19.84 62.90
N ILE A 457 -107.87 -18.73 63.62
CA ILE A 457 -107.39 -17.45 63.07
C ILE A 457 -105.91 -17.26 63.40
N SER A 458 -105.10 -16.75 62.46
CA SER A 458 -103.82 -16.08 62.77
C SER A 458 -103.38 -15.19 61.62
N ASP A 459 -103.00 -13.94 61.89
CA ASP A 459 -102.54 -12.98 60.88
C ASP A 459 -101.42 -12.05 61.43
N ASP A 460 -100.50 -11.68 60.52
CA ASP A 460 -99.58 -10.52 60.45
C ASP A 460 -98.66 -9.95 61.59
N THR A 461 -97.38 -9.75 61.21
CA THR A 461 -96.48 -8.57 61.39
C THR A 461 -95.48 -8.30 62.56
N GLU A 462 -94.19 -8.15 62.16
CA GLU A 462 -93.20 -7.05 62.41
C GLU A 462 -92.34 -6.76 63.70
N LYS A 463 -91.03 -6.52 63.41
CA LYS A 463 -90.09 -5.43 63.90
C LYS A 463 -89.21 -5.50 65.20
N GLN A 464 -87.88 -5.40 64.97
CA GLN A 464 -86.85 -4.47 65.53
C GLN A 464 -86.02 -4.66 66.85
N GLN A 465 -84.67 -4.55 66.67
CA GLN A 465 -83.64 -3.73 67.40
C GLN A 465 -82.91 -4.14 68.74
N LEU A 466 -81.57 -4.27 68.60
CA LEU A 466 -80.46 -3.62 69.37
C LEU A 466 -79.92 -4.06 70.76
N ARG A 467 -78.57 -3.91 70.89
CA ARG A 467 -77.69 -3.76 72.11
C ARG A 467 -77.34 -5.05 72.91
N ARG A 468 -76.26 -5.13 73.72
CA ARG A 468 -75.26 -4.13 74.23
C ARG A 468 -73.82 -4.74 74.44
N LYS A 469 -72.88 -3.99 75.05
CA LYS A 469 -71.43 -4.31 75.21
C LYS A 469 -70.98 -4.46 76.69
N SER A 470 -69.90 -5.23 76.93
CA SER A 470 -68.87 -5.02 77.98
C SER A 470 -67.68 -6.00 77.81
N ALA A 471 -66.53 -5.89 78.49
CA ALA A 471 -65.59 -4.77 78.69
C ALA A 471 -64.31 -5.34 79.40
N VAL A 472 -63.11 -4.93 78.96
CA VAL A 472 -61.80 -5.52 79.34
C VAL A 472 -61.32 -5.07 80.73
N PRO A 473 -60.61 -5.94 81.48
CA PRO A 473 -59.25 -5.60 81.93
C PRO A 473 -58.25 -6.76 81.69
N GLY A 474 -56.95 -6.54 81.50
CA GLY A 474 -56.19 -5.30 81.39
C GLY A 474 -54.69 -5.62 81.32
N GLY A 475 -53.90 -4.87 80.55
CA GLY A 475 -52.50 -5.23 80.24
C GLY A 475 -52.38 -6.04 78.94
N GLY A 476 -52.76 -5.43 77.82
CA GLY A 476 -52.78 -6.14 76.54
C GLY A 476 -53.05 -5.33 75.27
N VAL A 477 -53.44 -4.04 75.31
CA VAL A 477 -53.89 -3.37 74.07
C VAL A 477 -52.75 -3.23 73.06
N ASP A 478 -51.64 -2.60 73.42
CA ASP A 478 -50.53 -2.41 72.47
C ASP A 478 -49.81 -3.71 72.12
N THR A 479 -49.74 -4.68 73.05
CA THR A 479 -49.16 -6.00 72.77
C THR A 479 -50.08 -6.87 71.92
N ILE A 480 -51.39 -6.85 72.11
CA ILE A 480 -52.36 -7.54 71.22
C ILE A 480 -52.43 -6.83 69.87
N VAL A 481 -52.36 -5.49 69.80
CA VAL A 481 -52.30 -4.77 68.51
C VAL A 481 -50.97 -5.05 67.79
N LEU A 482 -49.83 -5.09 68.48
CA LEU A 482 -48.56 -5.54 67.89
C LEU A 482 -48.58 -7.01 67.49
N GLN A 483 -49.19 -7.90 68.28
CA GLN A 483 -49.31 -9.33 68.00
C GLN A 483 -50.34 -9.62 66.89
N GLN A 484 -51.38 -8.80 66.76
CA GLN A 484 -52.36 -8.82 65.68
C GLN A 484 -51.78 -8.22 64.41
N ASN A 485 -50.99 -7.15 64.49
CA ASN A 485 -50.24 -6.60 63.36
C ASN A 485 -49.13 -7.55 62.91
N LEU A 486 -48.42 -8.23 63.83
CA LEU A 486 -47.51 -9.34 63.51
C LEU A 486 -48.25 -10.55 62.95
N SER A 487 -49.46 -10.87 63.44
CA SER A 487 -50.28 -11.95 62.88
C SER A 487 -50.76 -11.61 61.46
N ILE A 488 -51.18 -10.37 61.20
CA ILE A 488 -51.57 -9.87 59.88
C ILE A 488 -50.35 -9.78 58.95
N ALA A 489 -49.21 -9.32 59.46
CA ALA A 489 -47.94 -9.26 58.72
C ALA A 489 -47.46 -10.67 58.38
N ASN A 490 -47.35 -11.59 59.34
CA ASN A 490 -46.97 -12.98 59.12
C ASN A 490 -48.00 -13.70 58.23
N ALA A 491 -49.30 -13.41 58.34
CA ALA A 491 -50.30 -13.94 57.42
C ALA A 491 -50.24 -13.27 56.03
N SER A 492 -49.67 -12.08 55.89
CA SER A 492 -49.39 -11.46 54.57
C SER A 492 -48.10 -12.01 53.97
N VAL A 493 -47.07 -12.27 54.77
CA VAL A 493 -45.83 -12.95 54.39
C VAL A 493 -46.16 -14.37 53.98
N ALA A 494 -46.88 -15.15 54.80
CA ALA A 494 -47.31 -16.51 54.42
C ALA A 494 -48.20 -16.52 53.15
N ARG A 495 -49.03 -15.50 52.91
CA ARG A 495 -49.77 -15.36 51.65
C ARG A 495 -48.89 -14.93 50.46
N LEU A 496 -47.80 -14.21 50.69
CA LEU A 496 -46.81 -13.85 49.66
C LEU A 496 -45.85 -15.01 49.38
N GLU A 497 -45.43 -15.76 50.39
CA GLU A 497 -44.68 -17.01 50.29
C GLU A 497 -45.51 -18.06 49.58
N GLN A 498 -46.77 -18.26 49.98
CA GLN A 498 -47.70 -19.14 49.28
C GLN A 498 -47.90 -18.66 47.84
N ARG A 499 -48.15 -17.37 47.59
CA ARG A 499 -48.27 -16.85 46.22
C ARG A 499 -46.98 -16.96 45.41
N CYS A 500 -45.80 -16.91 46.03
CA CYS A 500 -44.52 -17.17 45.37
C CYS A 500 -44.30 -18.66 45.10
N LEU A 501 -44.78 -19.55 45.98
CA LEU A 501 -44.78 -21.00 45.76
C LEU A 501 -45.79 -21.38 44.68
N ASP A 502 -46.98 -20.80 44.68
CA ASP A 502 -48.00 -20.92 43.63
C ASP A 502 -47.43 -20.41 42.30
N LEU A 503 -46.80 -19.22 42.26
CA LEU A 503 -46.15 -18.69 41.06
C LEU A 503 -44.93 -19.52 40.62
N LEU A 504 -44.19 -20.16 41.54
CA LEU A 504 -43.09 -21.07 41.21
C LEU A 504 -43.62 -22.41 40.68
N GLN A 505 -44.73 -22.91 41.23
CA GLN A 505 -45.42 -24.11 40.77
C GLN A 505 -46.13 -23.88 39.43
N GLU A 506 -46.68 -22.69 39.21
CA GLU A 506 -47.16 -22.22 37.90
C GLU A 506 -46.00 -22.07 36.93
N ASN A 507 -44.86 -21.47 37.30
CA ASN A 507 -43.70 -21.37 36.40
C ASN A 507 -43.08 -22.73 36.07
N LEU A 508 -43.04 -23.66 37.04
CA LEU A 508 -42.65 -25.05 36.81
C LEU A 508 -43.71 -25.80 35.98
N GLY A 509 -44.99 -25.48 36.14
CA GLY A 509 -46.08 -25.98 35.32
C GLY A 509 -46.06 -25.44 33.88
N TYR A 510 -45.73 -24.16 33.69
CA TYR A 510 -45.55 -23.54 32.37
C TYR A 510 -44.32 -24.10 31.68
N LYS A 511 -43.19 -24.30 32.39
CA LYS A 511 -42.04 -25.04 31.86
C LYS A 511 -42.41 -26.47 31.51
N SER A 512 -42.97 -27.23 32.45
CA SER A 512 -43.42 -28.60 32.22
C SER A 512 -44.44 -28.70 31.09
N ASN A 513 -45.27 -27.67 30.84
CA ASN A 513 -46.21 -27.63 29.72
C ASN A 513 -45.52 -27.20 28.40
N ILE A 514 -44.48 -26.36 28.44
CA ILE A 514 -43.61 -26.05 27.30
C ILE A 514 -42.78 -27.27 26.88
N ASP A 515 -42.38 -28.09 27.86
CA ASP A 515 -41.60 -29.32 27.69
C ASP A 515 -42.50 -30.52 27.31
N SER A 516 -43.74 -30.58 27.84
CA SER A 516 -44.73 -31.63 27.51
C SER A 516 -45.55 -31.30 26.26
N ALA A 517 -45.55 -30.06 25.77
CA ALA A 517 -46.11 -29.67 24.47
C ALA A 517 -45.15 -30.02 23.32
N ASP A 518 -44.63 -31.25 23.33
CA ASP A 518 -44.04 -31.90 22.15
C ASP A 518 -45.15 -32.38 21.18
N ASP A 519 -46.15 -31.52 20.95
CA ASP A 519 -47.12 -31.66 19.87
C ASP A 519 -46.51 -31.02 18.61
N PRO A 520 -46.13 -31.82 17.58
CA PRO A 520 -45.30 -31.36 16.47
C PRO A 520 -45.93 -30.28 15.58
N ASN A 521 -47.22 -29.95 15.77
CA ASN A 521 -47.88 -28.84 15.08
C ASN A 521 -47.96 -27.53 15.89
N SER A 522 -47.73 -27.56 17.21
CA SER A 522 -47.82 -26.36 18.07
C SER A 522 -46.53 -25.54 18.05
N SER A 523 -46.15 -25.02 16.87
CA SER A 523 -44.90 -24.26 16.69
C SER A 523 -44.98 -22.85 17.29
N HIS A 524 -44.87 -22.74 18.62
CA HIS A 524 -44.82 -21.44 19.29
C HIS A 524 -43.47 -20.77 18.98
N PRO A 525 -43.41 -19.53 18.45
CA PRO A 525 -42.15 -18.94 17.98
C PRO A 525 -41.03 -18.89 19.03
N PHE A 526 -41.39 -18.75 20.31
CA PHE A 526 -40.44 -18.79 21.43
C PHE A 526 -39.82 -20.17 21.67
N GLN A 527 -40.55 -21.27 21.51
CA GLN A 527 -39.96 -22.63 21.60
C GLN A 527 -38.94 -22.86 20.48
N HIS A 528 -39.23 -22.42 19.25
CA HIS A 528 -38.27 -22.52 18.15
C HIS A 528 -37.05 -21.62 18.36
N GLN A 529 -37.23 -20.42 18.95
CA GLN A 529 -36.11 -19.55 19.32
C GLN A 529 -35.26 -20.12 20.46
N VAL A 530 -35.86 -20.67 21.52
CA VAL A 530 -35.16 -21.32 22.64
C VAL A 530 -34.39 -22.54 22.13
N ARG A 531 -35.04 -23.49 21.45
CA ARG A 531 -34.38 -24.68 20.88
C ARG A 531 -33.24 -24.29 19.93
N ARG A 532 -33.40 -23.23 19.12
CA ARG A 532 -32.34 -22.72 18.24
C ARG A 532 -31.20 -22.04 18.99
N LEU A 533 -31.47 -21.36 20.10
CA LEU A 533 -30.43 -20.81 20.98
C LEU A 533 -29.68 -21.94 21.68
N GLU A 534 -30.38 -22.97 22.17
CA GLU A 534 -29.80 -24.16 22.79
C GLU A 534 -28.88 -24.91 21.82
N THR A 535 -29.30 -25.16 20.57
CA THR A 535 -28.43 -25.76 19.55
C THR A 535 -27.23 -24.87 19.23
N ILE A 536 -27.40 -23.54 19.15
CA ILE A 536 -26.28 -22.61 18.91
C ILE A 536 -25.32 -22.59 20.11
N THR A 537 -25.79 -22.70 21.35
CA THR A 537 -24.91 -22.83 22.52
C THR A 537 -24.19 -24.16 22.56
N GLN A 538 -24.84 -25.26 22.18
CA GLN A 538 -24.19 -26.58 22.08
C GLN A 538 -23.16 -26.61 20.95
N GLU A 539 -23.46 -26.06 19.77
CA GLU A 539 -22.51 -25.86 18.67
C GLU A 539 -21.32 -24.98 19.10
N LEU A 540 -21.57 -23.93 19.90
CA LEU A 540 -20.54 -23.06 20.45
C LEU A 540 -19.66 -23.81 21.47
N GLU A 541 -20.24 -24.52 22.43
CA GLU A 541 -19.52 -25.33 23.43
C GLU A 541 -18.74 -26.48 22.79
N GLU A 542 -19.29 -27.14 21.77
CA GLU A 542 -18.57 -28.10 20.93
C GLU A 542 -17.41 -27.43 20.19
N SER A 543 -17.60 -26.25 19.60
CA SER A 543 -16.54 -25.53 18.89
C SER A 543 -15.41 -25.09 19.83
N GLN A 544 -15.75 -24.66 21.04
CA GLN A 544 -14.79 -24.33 22.10
C GLN A 544 -14.06 -25.59 22.59
N SER A 545 -14.77 -26.70 22.77
CA SER A 545 -14.18 -27.98 23.17
C SER A 545 -13.21 -28.53 22.10
N LYS A 546 -13.59 -28.44 20.82
CA LYS A 546 -12.75 -28.81 19.67
C LYS A 546 -11.54 -27.87 19.54
N TYR A 547 -11.72 -26.57 19.80
CA TYR A 547 -10.63 -25.61 19.85
C TYR A 547 -9.65 -25.95 20.99
N ILE A 548 -10.14 -26.14 22.22
CA ILE A 548 -9.33 -26.51 23.39
C ILE A 548 -8.56 -27.82 23.11
N ALA A 549 -9.22 -28.85 22.59
CA ALA A 549 -8.58 -30.10 22.17
C ALA A 549 -7.45 -29.84 21.16
N SER A 550 -7.71 -29.13 20.06
CA SER A 550 -6.68 -28.81 19.06
C SER A 550 -5.52 -27.96 19.62
N THR A 551 -5.79 -27.03 20.54
CA THR A 551 -4.70 -26.28 21.21
C THR A 551 -3.89 -27.17 22.14
N SER A 552 -4.51 -28.13 22.83
CA SER A 552 -3.80 -29.11 23.66
C SER A 552 -2.90 -30.00 22.80
N GLU A 553 -3.40 -30.50 21.66
CA GLU A 553 -2.64 -31.25 20.66
C GLU A 553 -1.47 -30.42 20.11
N ILE A 554 -1.67 -29.14 19.80
CA ILE A 554 -0.60 -28.23 19.38
C ILE A 554 0.46 -28.06 20.49
N THR A 555 0.09 -27.96 21.76
CA THR A 555 1.09 -27.92 22.85
C THR A 555 1.82 -29.25 23.06
N ASP A 556 1.14 -30.37 22.82
CA ASP A 556 1.72 -31.71 22.88
C ASP A 556 2.70 -31.95 21.73
N LEU A 557 2.33 -31.54 20.50
CA LEU A 557 3.19 -31.56 19.33
C LEU A 557 4.39 -30.63 19.50
N ARG A 558 4.21 -29.41 20.03
CA ARG A 558 5.33 -28.51 20.37
C ARG A 558 6.28 -29.14 21.40
N ARG A 559 5.77 -29.72 22.48
CA ARG A 559 6.61 -30.45 23.47
C ARG A 559 7.31 -31.67 22.86
N ARG A 560 6.69 -32.38 21.92
CA ARG A 560 7.35 -33.49 21.18
C ARG A 560 8.41 -33.00 20.21
N LEU A 561 8.20 -31.86 19.54
CA LEU A 561 9.15 -31.26 18.60
C LEU A 561 10.36 -30.67 19.35
N GLU A 562 10.13 -29.95 20.45
CA GLU A 562 11.17 -29.50 21.38
C GLU A 562 11.99 -30.67 21.95
N HIS A 563 11.32 -31.77 22.33
CA HIS A 563 12.00 -32.99 22.75
C HIS A 563 12.82 -33.62 21.61
N ALA A 564 12.27 -33.70 20.39
CA ALA A 564 12.97 -34.22 19.22
C ALA A 564 14.18 -33.35 18.82
N GLU A 565 14.09 -32.03 18.94
CA GLU A 565 15.23 -31.13 18.78
C GLU A 565 16.30 -31.36 19.85
N SER A 566 15.91 -31.55 21.11
CA SER A 566 16.85 -31.84 22.19
C SER A 566 17.59 -33.17 21.99
N GLN A 567 16.88 -34.19 21.47
CA GLN A 567 17.43 -35.49 21.08
C GLN A 567 18.38 -35.34 19.88
N GLY A 568 17.95 -34.65 18.81
CA GLY A 568 18.74 -34.45 17.59
C GLY A 568 20.04 -33.68 17.83
N LYS A 569 20.00 -32.62 18.64
CA LYS A 569 21.18 -31.86 19.08
C LYS A 569 22.17 -32.72 19.88
N SER A 570 21.72 -33.81 20.50
CA SER A 570 22.56 -34.76 21.23
C SER A 570 23.04 -35.98 20.41
N HIS A 571 22.58 -36.16 19.16
CA HIS A 571 22.92 -37.33 18.33
C HIS A 571 23.84 -37.04 17.14
N SER A 572 24.23 -35.77 16.94
CA SER A 572 24.98 -35.28 15.77
C SER A 572 26.44 -35.75 15.65
N HIS A 573 26.89 -36.77 16.39
CA HIS A 573 28.32 -37.07 16.55
C HIS A 573 28.76 -38.55 16.44
N PHE A 574 27.91 -39.48 15.98
CA PHE A 574 28.31 -40.89 15.88
C PHE A 574 27.80 -41.66 14.64
N TYR A 575 28.72 -41.92 13.70
CA TYR A 575 28.73 -42.93 12.61
C TYR A 575 27.59 -42.99 11.54
N PRO A 576 27.97 -42.96 10.24
CA PRO A 576 27.08 -43.30 9.13
C PRO A 576 27.35 -44.70 8.54
N MET A 577 26.50 -45.70 8.81
CA MET A 577 26.44 -46.96 8.05
C MET A 577 25.15 -47.75 8.35
N LEU A 578 24.17 -47.78 7.42
CA LEU A 578 23.19 -48.88 7.19
C LEU A 578 22.14 -48.52 6.11
N SER A 579 22.55 -48.41 4.84
CA SER A 579 21.62 -48.18 3.73
C SER A 579 20.80 -49.44 3.37
N ASN A 580 19.46 -49.35 3.44
CA ASN A 580 18.50 -49.87 2.43
C ASN A 580 17.03 -49.88 2.91
N THR A 581 16.75 -49.76 4.20
CA THR A 581 15.37 -49.65 4.74
C THR A 581 14.87 -48.20 4.86
N GLU A 582 15.78 -47.23 4.81
CA GLU A 582 15.46 -45.81 5.02
C GLU A 582 14.70 -45.16 3.86
N THR A 583 14.81 -45.66 2.62
CA THR A 583 14.28 -44.98 1.42
C THR A 583 12.76 -44.94 1.30
N THR A 584 12.04 -45.74 2.09
CA THR A 584 10.57 -45.68 2.24
C THR A 584 10.16 -44.83 3.44
N VAL A 585 10.87 -44.96 4.57
CA VAL A 585 10.61 -44.19 5.80
C VAL A 585 10.93 -42.71 5.61
N THR A 586 12.05 -42.38 4.95
CA THR A 586 12.42 -41.00 4.59
C THR A 586 11.42 -40.35 3.64
N LYS A 587 10.87 -41.09 2.67
CA LYS A 587 9.80 -40.58 1.81
C LYS A 587 8.50 -40.33 2.58
N ALA A 588 8.02 -41.31 3.34
CA ALA A 588 6.81 -41.14 4.15
C ALA A 588 6.95 -40.06 5.25
N ASN A 589 8.18 -39.77 5.70
CA ASN A 589 8.45 -38.65 6.60
C ASN A 589 8.60 -37.32 5.85
N ALA A 590 9.19 -37.29 4.65
CA ALA A 590 9.28 -36.09 3.81
C ALA A 590 7.90 -35.64 3.30
N GLU A 591 7.03 -36.58 2.94
CA GLU A 591 5.62 -36.31 2.60
C GLU A 591 4.89 -35.68 3.79
N LYS A 592 5.03 -36.24 5.00
CA LYS A 592 4.45 -35.67 6.23
C LYS A 592 5.06 -34.33 6.66
N LEU A 593 6.34 -34.10 6.39
CA LEU A 593 6.98 -32.79 6.59
C LEU A 593 6.42 -31.77 5.59
N ALA A 594 6.26 -32.12 4.31
CA ALA A 594 5.63 -31.25 3.32
C ALA A 594 4.15 -30.96 3.64
N GLU A 595 3.39 -31.95 4.14
CA GLU A 595 2.02 -31.75 4.65
C GLU A 595 2.00 -30.83 5.88
N SER A 596 2.97 -30.99 6.80
CA SER A 596 3.13 -30.12 7.98
C SER A 596 3.49 -28.69 7.58
N ASP A 597 4.43 -28.50 6.65
CA ASP A 597 4.88 -27.19 6.19
C ASP A 597 3.77 -26.47 5.39
N ALA A 598 3.00 -27.20 4.59
CA ALA A 598 1.80 -26.68 3.93
C ALA A 598 0.72 -26.26 4.95
N ALA A 599 0.51 -27.05 6.01
CA ALA A 599 -0.40 -26.70 7.10
C ALA A 599 0.09 -25.50 7.93
N LEU A 600 1.41 -25.34 8.11
CA LEU A 600 2.00 -24.17 8.76
C LEU A 600 1.83 -22.91 7.87
N ALA A 601 2.10 -23.02 6.57
CA ALA A 601 1.88 -21.93 5.62
C ALA A 601 0.41 -21.46 5.60
N GLN A 602 -0.54 -22.39 5.54
CA GLN A 602 -1.97 -22.06 5.61
C GLN A 602 -2.36 -21.43 6.97
N ASN A 603 -1.73 -21.84 8.08
CA ASN A 603 -1.97 -21.20 9.37
C ASN A 603 -1.37 -19.79 9.45
N HIS A 604 -0.23 -19.52 8.82
CA HIS A 604 0.33 -18.17 8.71
C HIS A 604 -0.52 -17.26 7.82
N GLU A 605 -1.06 -17.76 6.70
CA GLU A 605 -2.04 -17.02 5.88
C GLU A 605 -3.31 -16.67 6.68
N ARG A 606 -3.85 -17.62 7.46
CA ARG A 606 -4.99 -17.39 8.35
C ARG A 606 -4.65 -16.40 9.49
N GLN A 607 -3.44 -16.43 10.03
CA GLN A 607 -2.98 -15.46 11.04
C GLN A 607 -2.93 -14.05 10.44
N ALA A 608 -2.27 -13.88 9.29
CA ALA A 608 -2.21 -12.59 8.58
C ALA A 608 -3.61 -12.03 8.28
N TYR A 609 -4.55 -12.88 7.83
CA TYR A 609 -5.94 -12.47 7.62
C TYR A 609 -6.65 -12.05 8.92
N THR A 610 -6.41 -12.72 10.05
CA THR A 610 -6.95 -12.26 11.35
C THR A 610 -6.31 -10.96 11.84
N GLU A 611 -5.03 -10.72 11.52
CA GLU A 611 -4.36 -9.45 11.84
C GLU A 611 -4.84 -8.30 10.94
N GLU A 612 -5.14 -8.57 9.66
CA GLU A 612 -5.79 -7.62 8.74
C GLU A 612 -7.20 -7.25 9.24
N ILE A 613 -8.02 -8.21 9.65
CA ILE A 613 -9.33 -7.94 10.27
C ILE A 613 -9.17 -7.13 11.56
N GLN A 614 -8.17 -7.43 12.41
CA GLN A 614 -7.94 -6.66 13.62
C GLN A 614 -7.43 -5.24 13.35
N THR A 615 -6.61 -5.02 12.32
CA THR A 615 -6.16 -3.67 11.93
C THR A 615 -7.31 -2.87 11.34
N GLN A 616 -8.09 -3.42 10.41
CA GLN A 616 -9.34 -2.82 9.91
C GLN A 616 -10.31 -2.50 11.06
N LEU A 617 -10.45 -3.36 12.07
CA LEU A 617 -11.32 -3.12 13.22
C LEU A 617 -10.75 -2.05 14.17
N ARG A 618 -9.41 -1.93 14.32
CA ARG A 618 -8.76 -0.79 15.00
C ARG A 618 -8.96 0.50 14.22
N GLU A 619 -8.86 0.47 12.89
CA GLU A 619 -9.07 1.60 11.99
C GLU A 619 -10.52 2.07 12.02
N HIS A 620 -11.51 1.19 11.87
CA HIS A 620 -12.92 1.52 12.05
C HIS A 620 -13.23 2.04 13.45
N ARG A 621 -12.58 1.54 14.52
CA ARG A 621 -12.69 2.14 15.86
C ARG A 621 -12.02 3.51 15.96
N SER A 622 -10.91 3.75 15.26
CA SER A 622 -10.24 5.05 15.23
C SER A 622 -11.01 6.08 14.39
N LEU A 623 -11.63 5.66 13.28
CA LEU A 623 -12.53 6.43 12.43
C LEU A 623 -13.84 6.72 13.16
N LEU A 624 -14.41 5.77 13.90
CA LEU A 624 -15.60 6.01 14.72
C LEU A 624 -15.30 6.98 15.88
N ARG A 625 -14.15 6.82 16.55
CA ARG A 625 -13.66 7.81 17.52
C ARG A 625 -13.46 9.17 16.86
N HIS A 626 -12.82 9.23 15.69
CA HIS A 626 -12.62 10.48 14.96
C HIS A 626 -13.95 11.10 14.51
N ALA A 627 -14.94 10.31 14.11
CA ALA A 627 -16.26 10.80 13.73
C ALA A 627 -17.00 11.40 14.95
N LEU A 628 -17.06 10.66 16.06
CA LEU A 628 -17.67 11.11 17.31
C LEU A 628 -16.93 12.29 17.96
N LEU A 629 -15.61 12.38 17.80
CA LEU A 629 -14.83 13.58 18.14
C LEU A 629 -14.87 14.67 17.06
N SER A 630 -15.34 14.42 15.83
CA SER A 630 -15.30 15.46 14.78
C SER A 630 -16.45 16.45 14.89
N THR A 631 -17.59 16.09 15.48
CA THR A 631 -18.65 17.07 15.74
C THR A 631 -18.32 17.95 16.95
N ASP A 632 -17.92 17.35 18.08
CA ASP A 632 -17.65 18.07 19.33
C ASP A 632 -16.22 18.63 19.43
N ALA A 633 -15.22 17.97 18.85
CA ALA A 633 -13.80 18.36 18.92
C ALA A 633 -13.19 18.80 17.58
N LEU A 634 -14.00 19.09 16.56
CA LEU A 634 -13.73 20.24 15.69
C LEU A 634 -14.16 21.55 16.37
N GLN A 635 -15.15 21.54 17.26
CA GLN A 635 -15.42 22.63 18.20
C GLN A 635 -14.43 22.64 19.39
N LYS A 636 -13.12 22.65 19.07
CA LYS A 636 -12.01 22.55 20.05
C LYS A 636 -11.91 23.71 21.04
N GLU A 637 -12.72 24.75 20.84
CA GLU A 637 -13.11 25.67 21.90
C GLU A 637 -14.63 25.54 22.11
N ALA A 638 -15.03 25.25 23.34
CA ALA A 638 -16.43 25.42 23.78
C ALA A 638 -16.87 26.85 23.44
N GLU A 639 -18.15 27.05 23.08
CA GLU A 639 -18.61 28.34 22.55
C GLU A 639 -18.29 29.53 23.46
N GLU A 640 -18.31 29.34 24.78
CA GLU A 640 -17.95 30.36 25.77
C GLU A 640 -16.48 30.76 25.70
N ILE A 641 -15.56 29.80 25.46
CA ILE A 641 -14.13 30.05 25.30
C ILE A 641 -13.89 30.81 24.00
N ARG A 642 -14.57 30.41 22.92
CA ARG A 642 -14.46 31.06 21.60
C ARG A 642 -14.97 32.50 21.66
N LYS A 643 -16.17 32.72 22.17
CA LYS A 643 -16.75 34.05 22.42
C LYS A 643 -15.88 34.88 23.37
N SER A 644 -15.25 34.26 24.37
CA SER A 644 -14.29 34.93 25.27
C SER A 644 -13.01 35.36 24.54
N ASN A 645 -12.48 34.55 23.62
CA ASN A 645 -11.27 34.83 22.87
C ASN A 645 -11.51 35.85 21.74
N GLU A 646 -12.64 35.76 21.06
CA GLU A 646 -13.15 36.79 20.14
C GLU A 646 -13.35 38.13 20.87
N TYR A 647 -13.98 38.13 22.05
CA TYR A 647 -14.19 39.32 22.86
C TYR A 647 -12.87 39.94 23.37
N LYS A 648 -11.88 39.12 23.78
CA LYS A 648 -10.52 39.59 24.11
C LYS A 648 -9.84 40.24 22.91
N LEU A 649 -9.99 39.66 21.71
CA LEU A 649 -9.40 40.20 20.48
C LEU A 649 -10.04 41.55 20.11
N VAL A 650 -11.36 41.67 20.22
CA VAL A 650 -12.09 42.94 20.04
C VAL A 650 -11.66 43.97 21.09
N LEU A 651 -11.56 43.59 22.37
CA LEU A 651 -11.04 44.49 23.42
C LEU A 651 -9.61 44.94 23.13
N HIS A 652 -8.73 44.05 22.67
CA HIS A 652 -7.35 44.39 22.31
C HIS A 652 -7.28 45.39 21.15
N HIS A 653 -8.12 45.22 20.11
CA HIS A 653 -8.22 46.19 19.01
C HIS A 653 -8.73 47.56 19.51
N LEU A 654 -9.74 47.59 20.39
CA LEU A 654 -10.25 48.84 20.99
C LEU A 654 -9.25 49.49 21.96
N GLU A 655 -8.42 48.69 22.64
CA GLU A 655 -7.38 49.17 23.55
C GLU A 655 -6.14 49.70 22.80
N ALA A 656 -5.81 49.13 21.63
CA ALA A 656 -4.84 49.70 20.71
C ALA A 656 -5.27 51.09 20.21
N VAL A 657 -6.53 51.23 19.76
CA VAL A 657 -7.13 52.54 19.41
C VAL A 657 -7.06 53.52 20.59
N ARG A 658 -7.31 53.06 21.82
CA ARG A 658 -7.25 53.89 23.03
C ARG A 658 -5.83 54.32 23.45
N SER A 659 -4.80 53.64 22.98
CA SER A 659 -3.40 53.87 23.37
C SER A 659 -2.53 54.50 22.26
N ALA A 660 -3.06 54.64 21.05
CA ALA A 660 -2.42 55.36 19.95
C ALA A 660 -2.18 56.85 20.26
N SER A 661 -1.11 57.43 19.69
CA SER A 661 -0.82 58.85 19.83
C SER A 661 -1.75 59.71 18.96
N SER A 662 -1.87 61.01 19.27
CA SER A 662 -2.80 61.91 18.56
C SER A 662 -2.44 62.16 17.08
N GLU A 663 -1.30 61.69 16.61
CA GLU A 663 -0.87 61.79 15.20
C GLU A 663 -1.06 60.47 14.43
N GLU A 664 -1.17 59.33 15.14
CA GLU A 664 -1.36 57.98 14.59
C GLU A 664 -2.80 57.46 14.78
N ALA A 665 -3.59 58.08 15.66
CA ALA A 665 -4.90 57.60 16.08
C ALA A 665 -5.88 57.40 14.92
N ASP A 666 -5.95 58.31 13.95
CA ASP A 666 -6.87 58.21 12.81
C ASP A 666 -6.54 57.01 11.90
N GLU A 667 -5.25 56.69 11.70
CA GLU A 667 -4.80 55.54 10.92
C GLU A 667 -5.13 54.22 11.65
N VAL A 668 -4.85 54.14 12.96
CA VAL A 668 -5.19 52.96 13.80
C VAL A 668 -6.71 52.77 13.92
N ILE A 669 -7.50 53.84 13.91
CA ILE A 669 -8.98 53.78 13.87
C ILE A 669 -9.45 53.21 12.52
N VAL A 670 -8.88 53.65 11.40
CA VAL A 670 -9.23 53.14 10.07
C VAL A 670 -8.86 51.65 9.95
N ASP A 671 -7.64 51.25 10.33
CA ASP A 671 -7.16 49.87 10.22
C ASP A 671 -7.91 48.88 11.14
N THR A 672 -8.33 49.33 12.32
CA THR A 672 -9.19 48.49 13.19
C THR A 672 -10.62 48.43 12.68
N ALA A 673 -11.15 49.50 12.08
CA ALA A 673 -12.48 49.51 11.47
C ALA A 673 -12.55 48.63 10.21
N THR A 674 -11.54 48.67 9.32
CA THR A 674 -11.46 47.78 8.15
C THR A 674 -11.29 46.33 8.61
N SER A 675 -10.35 46.03 9.51
CA SER A 675 -10.13 44.67 10.01
C SER A 675 -11.35 44.07 10.74
N LEU A 676 -12.22 44.89 11.35
CA LEU A 676 -13.51 44.44 11.89
C LEU A 676 -14.57 44.26 10.79
N THR A 677 -14.60 45.14 9.78
CA THR A 677 -15.51 45.06 8.64
C THR A 677 -15.23 43.81 7.81
N ASP A 678 -13.97 43.52 7.44
CA ASP A 678 -13.57 42.33 6.70
C ASP A 678 -13.98 41.03 7.40
N LYS A 679 -13.85 40.98 8.74
CA LYS A 679 -14.29 39.84 9.56
C LYS A 679 -15.81 39.69 9.54
N ILE A 680 -16.55 40.79 9.57
CA ILE A 680 -18.02 40.79 9.48
C ILE A 680 -18.49 40.38 8.07
N GLU A 681 -17.82 40.81 7.00
CA GLU A 681 -18.18 40.47 5.63
C GLU A 681 -17.83 39.02 5.28
N SER A 682 -16.65 38.53 5.70
CA SER A 682 -16.28 37.11 5.64
C SER A 682 -17.23 36.21 6.45
N GLY A 683 -17.66 36.69 7.63
CA GLY A 683 -18.72 36.02 8.40
C GLY A 683 -20.06 35.99 7.66
N ARG A 684 -20.46 37.08 7.00
CA ARG A 684 -21.70 37.17 6.21
C ARG A 684 -21.67 36.28 4.97
N SER A 685 -20.56 36.19 4.23
CA SER A 685 -20.45 35.29 3.08
C SER A 685 -20.52 33.83 3.51
N ALA A 686 -19.82 33.44 4.58
CA ALA A 686 -19.85 32.07 5.13
C ALA A 686 -21.22 31.67 5.74
N VAL A 687 -22.07 32.64 6.08
CA VAL A 687 -23.50 32.42 6.42
C VAL A 687 -24.34 32.30 5.16
N ALA A 688 -24.21 33.22 4.19
CA ALA A 688 -24.95 33.19 2.94
C ALA A 688 -24.72 31.90 2.13
N GLU A 689 -23.48 31.40 2.07
CA GLU A 689 -23.16 30.09 1.49
C GLU A 689 -23.93 28.96 2.17
N ARG A 690 -24.01 28.94 3.51
CA ARG A 690 -24.80 27.94 4.24
C ARG A 690 -26.31 28.11 4.05
N GLU A 691 -26.80 29.34 3.90
CA GLU A 691 -28.21 29.58 3.58
C GLU A 691 -28.56 29.07 2.17
N THR A 692 -27.67 29.24 1.18
CA THR A 692 -27.86 28.64 -0.16
C THR A 692 -27.82 27.11 -0.11
N GLN A 693 -26.87 26.50 0.59
CA GLN A 693 -26.81 25.04 0.78
C GLN A 693 -28.07 24.50 1.48
N LEU A 694 -28.58 25.21 2.49
CA LEU A 694 -29.84 24.85 3.16
C LEU A 694 -31.07 25.05 2.27
N ALA A 695 -31.05 26.02 1.35
CA ALA A 695 -32.10 26.20 0.35
C ALA A 695 -32.08 25.06 -0.69
N ASP A 696 -30.90 24.70 -1.21
CA ASP A 696 -30.72 23.59 -2.15
C ASP A 696 -31.12 22.25 -1.52
N HIS A 697 -30.74 21.97 -0.28
CA HIS A 697 -31.17 20.76 0.42
C HIS A 697 -32.69 20.73 0.67
N LYS A 698 -33.32 21.86 0.99
CA LYS A 698 -34.79 21.96 1.07
C LYS A 698 -35.47 21.73 -0.28
N ALA A 699 -34.90 22.28 -1.36
CA ALA A 699 -35.39 22.07 -2.72
C ALA A 699 -35.27 20.59 -3.12
N GLN A 700 -34.13 19.95 -2.89
CA GLN A 700 -33.89 18.52 -3.10
C GLN A 700 -34.89 17.65 -2.31
N LEU A 701 -35.10 17.93 -1.03
CA LEU A 701 -36.10 17.23 -0.20
C LEU A 701 -37.52 17.40 -0.76
N SER A 702 -37.91 18.60 -1.17
CA SER A 702 -39.22 18.84 -1.79
C SER A 702 -39.40 18.14 -3.15
N ALA A 703 -38.33 18.03 -3.94
CA ALA A 703 -38.31 17.31 -5.20
C ALA A 703 -38.43 15.79 -5.00
N LEU A 704 -37.70 15.23 -4.02
CA LEU A 704 -37.82 13.82 -3.64
C LEU A 704 -39.21 13.51 -3.05
N GLN A 705 -39.76 14.41 -2.23
CA GLN A 705 -41.09 14.25 -1.64
C GLN A 705 -42.21 14.33 -2.70
N THR A 706 -42.07 15.21 -3.70
CA THR A 706 -43.00 15.25 -4.85
C THR A 706 -42.85 14.03 -5.75
N GLN A 707 -41.62 13.56 -6.02
CA GLN A 707 -41.39 12.29 -6.74
C GLN A 707 -42.05 11.11 -6.01
N LEU A 708 -41.82 10.95 -4.70
CA LEU A 708 -42.47 9.93 -3.87
C LEU A 708 -44.01 10.05 -3.91
N SER A 709 -44.56 11.27 -3.87
CA SER A 709 -46.01 11.47 -4.00
C SER A 709 -46.54 11.07 -5.38
N SER A 710 -45.79 11.33 -6.46
CA SER A 710 -46.17 10.96 -7.84
C SER A 710 -46.12 9.45 -8.07
N LEU A 711 -45.11 8.77 -7.53
CA LEU A 711 -44.99 7.32 -7.57
C LEU A 711 -46.09 6.64 -6.73
N LYS A 712 -46.50 7.26 -5.61
CA LYS A 712 -47.60 6.78 -4.75
C LYS A 712 -49.00 7.09 -5.32
N ALA A 713 -49.10 8.04 -6.25
CA ALA A 713 -50.35 8.40 -6.94
C ALA A 713 -50.57 7.62 -8.26
N LEU A 714 -49.56 6.88 -8.75
CA LEU A 714 -49.68 6.06 -9.94
C LEU A 714 -50.43 4.75 -9.62
N PRO A 715 -51.44 4.34 -10.39
CA PRO A 715 -52.07 3.03 -10.20
C PRO A 715 -51.07 1.89 -10.46
N PRO A 716 -51.16 0.75 -9.74
CA PRO A 716 -50.34 -0.41 -10.04
C PRO A 716 -50.61 -0.93 -11.47
N PRO A 717 -49.57 -1.33 -12.23
CA PRO A 717 -49.75 -1.87 -13.56
C PRO A 717 -50.49 -3.23 -13.53
N PRO A 718 -51.17 -3.62 -14.63
CA PRO A 718 -51.92 -4.87 -14.68
C PRO A 718 -51.00 -6.12 -14.59
N PRO A 719 -51.45 -7.22 -13.95
CA PRO A 719 -50.60 -8.33 -13.52
C PRO A 719 -50.33 -9.36 -14.65
N THR A 720 -49.81 -8.87 -15.78
CA THR A 720 -49.39 -9.72 -16.91
C THR A 720 -47.87 -9.90 -16.96
N ALA A 721 -47.09 -8.85 -16.67
CA ALA A 721 -45.62 -8.93 -16.67
C ALA A 721 -45.07 -9.87 -15.58
N ASP A 722 -45.71 -9.91 -14.41
CA ASP A 722 -45.25 -10.72 -13.28
C ASP A 722 -45.31 -12.23 -13.53
N LYS A 723 -46.15 -12.71 -14.46
CA LYS A 723 -46.25 -14.15 -14.74
C LYS A 723 -45.05 -14.65 -15.52
N ASP A 724 -44.76 -14.02 -16.66
CA ASP A 724 -43.64 -14.42 -17.51
C ASP A 724 -42.32 -14.28 -16.74
N VAL A 725 -42.14 -13.18 -15.99
CA VAL A 725 -40.96 -12.96 -15.14
C VAL A 725 -40.90 -13.95 -13.96
N ALA A 726 -42.02 -14.34 -13.35
CA ALA A 726 -42.03 -15.35 -12.29
C ALA A 726 -41.79 -16.78 -12.84
N GLU A 727 -42.24 -17.10 -14.05
CA GLU A 727 -41.95 -18.36 -14.71
C GLU A 727 -40.47 -18.45 -15.15
N GLU A 728 -39.89 -17.36 -15.67
CA GLU A 728 -38.45 -17.24 -15.89
C GLU A 728 -37.66 -17.37 -14.58
N LEU A 729 -38.04 -16.68 -13.51
CA LEU A 729 -37.42 -16.84 -12.19
C LEU A 729 -37.54 -18.27 -11.66
N ALA A 730 -38.70 -18.92 -11.83
CA ALA A 730 -38.89 -20.31 -11.42
C ALA A 730 -38.03 -21.28 -12.26
N ASN A 731 -37.85 -21.00 -13.55
CA ASN A 731 -36.97 -21.77 -14.43
C ASN A 731 -35.49 -21.57 -14.06
N LEU A 732 -35.03 -20.33 -13.90
CA LEU A 732 -33.67 -20.00 -13.45
C LEU A 732 -33.38 -20.57 -12.04
N GLN A 733 -34.38 -20.64 -11.15
CA GLN A 733 -34.24 -21.31 -9.84
C GLN A 733 -34.19 -22.84 -9.96
N ARG A 734 -34.91 -23.46 -10.91
CA ARG A 734 -34.79 -24.90 -11.22
C ARG A 734 -33.42 -25.20 -11.80
N GLU A 735 -32.94 -24.38 -12.75
CA GLU A 735 -31.63 -24.52 -13.38
C GLU A 735 -30.50 -24.33 -12.37
N ASN A 736 -30.53 -23.30 -11.52
CA ASN A 736 -29.54 -23.15 -10.45
C ASN A 736 -29.54 -24.34 -9.47
N LYS A 737 -30.71 -24.90 -9.12
CA LYS A 737 -30.80 -26.12 -8.30
C LYS A 737 -30.25 -27.35 -9.00
N LEU A 738 -30.48 -27.49 -10.31
CA LEU A 738 -29.92 -28.56 -11.14
C LEU A 738 -28.40 -28.44 -11.26
N ILE A 739 -27.89 -27.25 -11.57
CA ILE A 739 -26.45 -26.93 -11.64
C ILE A 739 -25.80 -27.21 -10.29
N ALA A 740 -26.35 -26.69 -9.18
CA ALA A 740 -25.83 -26.95 -7.83
C ALA A 740 -25.81 -28.45 -7.49
N SER A 741 -26.86 -29.20 -7.86
CA SER A 741 -26.90 -30.66 -7.64
C SER A 741 -25.87 -31.43 -8.50
N ALA A 742 -25.61 -30.96 -9.72
CA ALA A 742 -24.60 -31.52 -10.61
C ALA A 742 -23.18 -31.17 -10.16
N TRP A 743 -22.97 -29.95 -9.64
CA TRP A 743 -21.72 -29.51 -9.01
C TRP A 743 -21.42 -30.29 -7.73
N TYR A 744 -22.46 -30.56 -6.92
CA TYR A 744 -22.35 -31.41 -5.74
C TYR A 744 -22.00 -32.86 -6.10
N ASP A 745 -22.70 -33.48 -7.06
CA ASP A 745 -22.39 -34.84 -7.54
C ASP A 745 -20.98 -34.91 -8.19
N LEU A 746 -20.56 -33.88 -8.93
CA LEU A 746 -19.18 -33.76 -9.44
C LEU A 746 -18.15 -33.67 -8.30
N THR A 747 -18.40 -32.80 -7.31
CA THR A 747 -17.50 -32.59 -6.16
C THR A 747 -17.38 -33.85 -5.31
N CYS A 748 -18.51 -34.53 -5.02
CA CYS A 748 -18.50 -35.81 -4.33
C CYS A 748 -17.75 -36.88 -5.11
N ARG A 749 -17.85 -36.93 -6.44
CA ARG A 749 -17.08 -37.86 -7.28
C ARG A 749 -15.59 -37.54 -7.34
N LEU A 750 -15.21 -36.26 -7.27
CA LEU A 750 -13.81 -35.86 -7.17
C LEU A 750 -13.25 -36.29 -5.80
N GLN A 751 -13.94 -35.94 -4.71
CA GLN A 751 -13.58 -36.34 -3.35
C GLN A 751 -13.55 -37.87 -3.15
N SER A 752 -14.47 -38.62 -3.79
CA SER A 752 -14.52 -40.09 -3.67
C SER A 752 -13.50 -40.82 -4.55
N ASN A 753 -12.87 -40.17 -5.54
CA ASN A 753 -11.82 -40.79 -6.35
C ASN A 753 -10.44 -40.75 -5.67
N THR A 754 -10.26 -39.91 -4.64
CA THR A 754 -8.97 -39.70 -3.97
C THR A 754 -8.48 -40.88 -3.12
N VAL A 755 -9.30 -41.91 -2.85
CA VAL A 755 -8.89 -43.08 -2.05
C VAL A 755 -9.39 -44.42 -2.64
N MET A 756 -8.45 -45.15 -3.26
CA MET A 756 -8.40 -46.61 -3.48
C MET A 756 -9.55 -47.36 -4.19
N LEU A 757 -9.24 -47.79 -5.42
CA LEU A 757 -9.50 -49.14 -5.99
C LEU A 757 -10.49 -50.09 -5.27
N SER A 758 -11.75 -50.12 -5.71
CA SER A 758 -12.46 -51.40 -6.00
C SER A 758 -13.71 -51.21 -6.85
N ARG A 759 -14.02 -52.16 -7.74
CA ARG A 759 -15.27 -52.13 -8.52
C ARG A 759 -16.44 -52.70 -7.73
N ARG A 760 -17.33 -51.83 -7.23
CA ARG A 760 -18.74 -52.17 -6.96
C ARG A 760 -19.66 -51.11 -7.57
N GLN A 761 -20.59 -51.54 -8.41
CA GLN A 761 -21.67 -50.68 -8.90
C GLN A 761 -22.74 -50.57 -7.83
N GLU A 762 -22.80 -49.46 -7.09
CA GLU A 762 -24.05 -49.06 -6.45
C GLU A 762 -25.08 -48.65 -7.52
N GLN A 763 -26.36 -48.94 -7.27
CA GLN A 763 -27.43 -48.47 -8.14
C GLN A 763 -27.63 -46.94 -8.00
N PRO A 764 -27.92 -46.22 -9.10
CA PRO A 764 -28.02 -44.77 -9.08
C PRO A 764 -29.23 -44.31 -8.24
N LYS A 765 -28.96 -43.73 -7.08
CA LYS A 765 -29.99 -43.25 -6.15
C LYS A 765 -30.76 -42.04 -6.70
N SER A 766 -30.14 -41.22 -7.58
CA SER A 766 -30.73 -40.00 -8.18
C SER A 766 -31.81 -40.28 -9.24
N TRP A 767 -32.79 -39.39 -9.33
CA TRP A 767 -33.94 -39.52 -10.25
C TRP A 767 -33.53 -39.62 -11.73
N ILE A 768 -32.57 -38.81 -12.17
CA ILE A 768 -32.10 -38.82 -13.56
C ILE A 768 -31.26 -40.07 -13.88
N GLY A 769 -30.59 -40.66 -12.88
CA GLY A 769 -29.93 -41.96 -13.01
C GLY A 769 -30.92 -43.12 -13.12
N ARG A 770 -32.04 -43.06 -12.39
CA ARG A 770 -33.17 -44.00 -12.57
C ARG A 770 -33.80 -43.84 -13.96
N GLN A 771 -34.05 -42.61 -14.43
CA GLN A 771 -34.51 -42.37 -15.80
C GLN A 771 -33.55 -42.94 -16.85
N ARG A 772 -32.23 -42.70 -16.74
CA ARG A 772 -31.24 -43.25 -17.68
C ARG A 772 -31.21 -44.79 -17.65
N GLY A 773 -31.42 -45.42 -16.49
CA GLY A 773 -31.60 -46.87 -16.38
C GLY A 773 -32.88 -47.39 -17.07
N VAL A 774 -34.00 -46.69 -16.90
CA VAL A 774 -35.28 -47.04 -17.55
C VAL A 774 -35.23 -46.85 -19.06
N VAL A 775 -34.69 -45.72 -19.54
CA VAL A 775 -34.56 -45.41 -20.97
C VAL A 775 -33.54 -46.34 -21.64
N GLY A 776 -32.38 -46.59 -21.00
CA GLY A 776 -31.39 -47.55 -21.50
C GLY A 776 -31.87 -49.01 -21.52
N GLY A 777 -32.83 -49.38 -20.66
CA GLY A 777 -33.34 -50.75 -20.56
C GLY A 777 -34.26 -51.20 -21.70
N THR A 778 -34.68 -50.31 -22.60
CA THR A 778 -35.71 -50.60 -23.62
C THR A 778 -35.15 -50.89 -25.03
N ALA A 779 -33.85 -50.70 -25.25
CA ALA A 779 -33.24 -50.73 -26.59
C ALA A 779 -32.61 -52.08 -27.02
N SER A 780 -32.88 -53.19 -26.32
CA SER A 780 -32.28 -54.50 -26.67
C SER A 780 -33.25 -55.68 -26.51
N LYS A 781 -34.26 -55.76 -27.40
CA LYS A 781 -35.03 -56.98 -27.66
C LYS A 781 -35.62 -56.99 -29.08
N ARG A 782 -35.42 -58.11 -29.81
CA ARG A 782 -36.00 -58.49 -31.12
C ARG A 782 -35.41 -57.85 -32.41
N ALA A 783 -34.18 -58.26 -32.74
CA ALA A 783 -33.80 -58.76 -34.08
C ALA A 783 -32.51 -59.61 -33.93
N GLY A 784 -32.25 -60.71 -34.64
CA GLY A 784 -33.05 -61.44 -35.64
C GLY A 784 -32.93 -62.98 -35.46
N ASN A 785 -33.18 -63.75 -36.52
CA ASN A 785 -33.48 -65.19 -36.43
C ASN A 785 -32.30 -66.13 -36.74
N GLN A 786 -32.10 -67.14 -35.87
CA GLN A 786 -31.46 -68.46 -36.11
C GLN A 786 -29.96 -68.56 -36.56
N PRO A 787 -29.32 -69.76 -36.43
CA PRO A 787 -27.85 -69.86 -36.30
C PRO A 787 -27.10 -70.45 -37.51
N GLY A 788 -25.79 -70.16 -37.60
CA GLY A 788 -24.89 -70.69 -38.64
C GLY A 788 -23.41 -70.80 -38.24
N VAL A 789 -23.05 -71.91 -37.59
CA VAL A 789 -21.82 -72.73 -37.84
C VAL A 789 -20.41 -72.08 -37.80
N VAL A 790 -19.54 -72.64 -36.93
CA VAL A 790 -18.05 -72.67 -36.98
C VAL A 790 -17.24 -71.40 -36.60
N ARG A 791 -16.89 -71.33 -35.31
CA ARG A 791 -15.51 -71.51 -34.76
C ARG A 791 -14.31 -71.17 -35.67
N LEU A 792 -13.50 -70.19 -35.27
CA LEU A 792 -12.04 -70.32 -35.22
C LEU A 792 -11.38 -69.25 -34.32
N GLN A 793 -10.33 -69.65 -33.58
CA GLN A 793 -9.41 -68.75 -32.88
C GLN A 793 -8.12 -68.61 -33.70
N ARG A 794 -7.50 -67.43 -33.74
CA ARG A 794 -6.04 -67.20 -33.85
C ARG A 794 -5.74 -65.70 -33.64
N THR A 795 -5.12 -65.31 -32.53
CA THR A 795 -3.67 -65.21 -32.22
C THR A 795 -3.03 -63.88 -32.64
N SER A 796 -2.58 -63.12 -31.63
CA SER A 796 -1.34 -62.32 -31.58
C SER A 796 -0.65 -61.90 -32.90
N GLY A 797 -0.52 -60.58 -33.08
CA GLY A 797 0.47 -59.95 -33.95
C GLY A 797 1.01 -58.69 -33.27
N THR A 798 2.33 -58.56 -33.17
CA THR A 798 3.04 -57.44 -32.52
C THR A 798 3.62 -56.46 -33.53
N GLY A 799 3.89 -55.25 -33.05
CA GLY A 799 4.73 -54.24 -33.70
C GLY A 799 3.96 -53.22 -34.54
N ASP A 800 4.57 -52.09 -34.90
CA ASP A 800 5.76 -51.43 -34.32
C ASP A 800 5.90 -50.07 -35.02
N TYR A 801 6.23 -49.02 -34.26
CA TYR A 801 6.83 -47.74 -34.69
C TYR A 801 6.20 -46.88 -35.83
N ASP A 802 6.47 -45.57 -35.71
CA ASP A 802 6.70 -44.61 -36.81
C ASP A 802 5.53 -44.25 -37.79
N VAL A 803 5.43 -43.00 -38.30
CA VAL A 803 6.10 -41.73 -37.97
C VAL A 803 5.22 -40.54 -38.43
N ILE A 804 5.51 -39.35 -37.90
CA ILE A 804 5.32 -37.98 -38.45
C ILE A 804 4.90 -37.97 -39.95
N THR A 805 3.93 -37.18 -40.44
CA THR A 805 4.12 -35.74 -40.72
C THR A 805 2.83 -35.04 -41.20
N VAL A 806 2.60 -33.81 -40.69
CA VAL A 806 1.83 -32.65 -41.21
C VAL A 806 0.76 -32.86 -42.30
N ALA A 807 -0.46 -32.42 -41.97
CA ALA A 807 -1.29 -31.51 -42.77
C ALA A 807 -2.01 -30.54 -41.81
#